data_AF-A0ZWN8-F1
#
_entry.id   AF-A0ZWN8-F1
#
_cell.length_a   1.000
_cell.length_b   1.000
_cell.length_c   1.000
_cell.angle_alpha   90.00
_cell.angle_beta   90.00
_cell.angle_gamma   90.00
#
_symmetry.space_group_name_H-M   'P 1'
#
loop_
_entity.id
_entity.type
_entity.pdbx_description
1 polymer ?
#
loop_
_entity_poly.entity_id
_entity_poly.type
_entity_poly.pdbx_seq_one_letter_code
_entity_poly.pdbx_strand_id
1 'polypeptide(L)'
;YYVDETGEFRYTEETFSVEVELQNQIEIKAPAEVKPGADVALEIKTSPKSFVGLLAVDQSVLLLGSNNDLNKESFNWRLNGYDTSTPWQGGYSYYPGERTGVVTMTNAYFFYNRTAPDYNIQGFGGSSFAMRKTTVAHDSQVFHSGAGGPTQAVGFSAESASASAAPVVRKNFAETWIFADIESTEEEVFKWVKTIPDTITNWVVTGFSLHPQKGLGVTNDQTNIKTFQPFFVSVRLPYSVKRGEVINVPALVFNYLPKTLDVELTLDNEDQEYDFVDASNEVIGDQKRTQNIRVGANEAAGASFLIRPKVIGNILLKFKAISPLAGDAIHKPLKVVPEGITQYQNRAFFINLKDTGEFKNTFELEVPEDVVPDSERVEFGLVGDLLGPVVKNLENLLRLPSGCGEQTMSKLVPNYLVRDYLKSIKKLTPALDTRIKRNLQDGYQHMLHYRHDDGSFSSFGPTKWRQEDPVRNGSTWLTAYVLRSFSKIKDIIDLDEQILAKGYEFLLTRQAENGSFTEHGEYFYSSQRSLLTLTANSLLALLEEEKPNQAAIDKAVAYLSANTAESIELLPKSIAIYALQKAKAPEAAKQVASLKSLAKHEDDRTWWTEDLDKLRASKNCGRWWCWIWSQDVEITSYALLSLLDSDQETADSVLNTVRWLIAQRNGFGGFASSQDTVVGLTALIKFAEKSGYEAAKWEVTVSNKGKREKTEKLNTSEENDLLLQTVEFPQGTKSLEFEAKGTGAAMVQISYQYNVVEKEPKPSFKIQITVLPESSPANLELSVCVDYVEEGESKESNMAILEVSLPSGYTADEDSFADIRNIERVRLVETKNGDSVVVIYFENLAKNEEKCIRIEAYRTHAVANQKPSSVVVYDYYDTNKKATEYYSIKSKLCDICEGDDCKSKC
;
A
#
# COMPACT_ATOMS: atom_id res chain seq x y z
N TYR A 1 -4.08 -17.65 -55.19
CA TYR A 1 -4.12 -16.68 -56.31
C TYR A 1 -3.78 -17.41 -57.62
N TYR A 2 -4.09 -16.81 -58.76
CA TYR A 2 -3.59 -17.22 -60.08
C TYR A 2 -3.44 -15.99 -60.99
N VAL A 3 -2.69 -16.12 -62.09
CA VAL A 3 -2.60 -15.08 -63.13
C VAL A 3 -3.35 -15.59 -64.35
N ASP A 4 -4.31 -14.82 -64.86
CA ASP A 4 -5.12 -15.23 -66.00
C ASP A 4 -4.39 -14.99 -67.34
N GLU A 5 -4.99 -15.44 -68.45
CA GLU A 5 -4.40 -15.39 -69.79
C GLU A 5 -4.14 -13.95 -70.28
N THR A 6 -4.76 -12.94 -69.66
CA THR A 6 -4.52 -11.52 -69.95
C THR A 6 -3.41 -10.91 -69.10
N GLY A 7 -2.79 -11.70 -68.22
CA GLY A 7 -1.72 -11.27 -67.32
C GLY A 7 -2.22 -10.62 -66.03
N GLU A 8 -3.50 -10.72 -65.69
CA GLU A 8 -4.09 -10.10 -64.49
C GLU A 8 -3.99 -11.02 -63.26
N PHE A 9 -3.60 -10.45 -62.12
CA PHE A 9 -3.47 -11.14 -60.84
C PHE A 9 -4.82 -11.28 -60.13
N ARG A 10 -5.32 -12.51 -60.03
CA ARG A 10 -6.56 -12.87 -59.32
C ARG A 10 -6.25 -13.51 -57.98
N TYR A 11 -6.84 -13.01 -56.91
CA TYR A 11 -6.64 -13.56 -55.57
C TYR A 11 -7.96 -13.64 -54.79
N THR A 12 -7.94 -14.47 -53.75
CA THR A 12 -8.97 -14.54 -52.72
C THR A 12 -8.26 -14.73 -51.38
N GLU A 13 -8.84 -14.21 -50.32
CA GLU A 13 -8.36 -14.36 -48.96
C GLU A 13 -9.51 -14.86 -48.10
N GLU A 14 -9.26 -15.89 -47.31
CA GLU A 14 -10.22 -16.45 -46.36
C GLU A 14 -9.57 -16.53 -44.98
N THR A 15 -10.36 -16.30 -43.95
CA THR A 15 -9.94 -16.42 -42.56
C THR A 15 -10.56 -17.67 -41.96
N PHE A 16 -9.74 -18.50 -41.32
CA PHE A 16 -10.20 -19.70 -40.63
C PHE A 16 -9.87 -19.55 -39.15
N SER A 17 -10.85 -19.80 -38.29
CA SER A 17 -10.62 -19.94 -36.86
C SER A 17 -10.19 -21.36 -36.58
N VAL A 18 -9.00 -21.53 -36.01
CA VAL A 18 -8.48 -22.82 -35.55
C VAL A 18 -8.54 -22.82 -34.03
N GLU A 19 -9.08 -23.89 -33.45
CA GLU A 19 -8.99 -24.07 -32.01
C GLU A 19 -7.53 -24.34 -31.64
N VAL A 20 -6.95 -23.44 -30.84
CA VAL A 20 -5.55 -23.57 -30.44
C VAL A 20 -5.45 -24.53 -29.26
N GLU A 21 -4.84 -25.68 -29.52
CA GLU A 21 -4.40 -26.60 -28.47
C GLU A 21 -2.94 -26.34 -28.13
N LEU A 22 -2.64 -26.21 -26.84
CA LEU A 22 -1.27 -26.10 -26.35
C LEU A 22 -0.54 -27.42 -26.59
N GLN A 23 0.56 -27.38 -27.34
CA GLN A 23 1.35 -28.57 -27.69
C GLN A 23 2.08 -29.16 -26.48
N ASN A 24 2.43 -28.32 -25.50
CA ASN A 24 2.90 -28.78 -24.21
C ASN A 24 1.71 -28.94 -23.27
N GLN A 25 1.68 -30.04 -22.53
CA GLN A 25 0.62 -30.33 -21.57
C GLN A 25 1.23 -30.39 -20.16
N ILE A 26 0.46 -29.91 -19.19
CA ILE A 26 0.76 -30.09 -17.78
C ILE A 26 -0.48 -30.63 -17.09
N GLU A 27 -0.31 -31.73 -16.36
CA GLU A 27 -1.35 -32.35 -15.54
C GLU A 27 -0.79 -32.49 -14.12
N ILE A 28 -1.55 -32.02 -13.14
CA ILE A 28 -1.17 -32.11 -11.73
C ILE A 28 -2.17 -33.02 -11.03
N LYS A 29 -1.69 -34.15 -10.53
CA LYS A 29 -2.49 -35.06 -9.71
C LYS A 29 -2.08 -34.94 -8.27
N ALA A 30 -3.08 -34.86 -7.41
CA ALA A 30 -2.91 -34.85 -5.98
C ALA A 30 -4.00 -35.70 -5.32
N PRO A 31 -3.78 -36.16 -4.08
CA PRO A 31 -4.85 -36.75 -3.29
C PRO A 31 -6.01 -35.75 -3.13
N ALA A 32 -7.25 -36.23 -3.27
CA ALA A 32 -8.44 -35.38 -3.15
C ALA A 32 -8.65 -34.84 -1.72
N GLU A 33 -8.24 -35.61 -0.70
CA GLU A 33 -8.36 -35.23 0.70
C GLU A 33 -7.09 -35.63 1.47
N VAL A 34 -6.57 -34.73 2.30
CA VAL A 34 -5.38 -34.94 3.14
C VAL A 34 -5.60 -34.36 4.54
N LYS A 35 -4.78 -34.82 5.50
CA LYS A 35 -4.79 -34.23 6.86
C LYS A 35 -4.00 -32.92 6.89
N PRO A 36 -4.35 -31.99 7.79
CA PRO A 36 -3.54 -30.80 8.07
C PRO A 36 -2.08 -31.17 8.38
N GLY A 37 -1.12 -30.45 7.81
CA GLY A 37 0.31 -30.68 8.06
C GLY A 37 0.87 -31.95 7.42
N ALA A 38 0.12 -32.65 6.57
CA ALA A 38 0.60 -33.84 5.88
C ALA A 38 1.55 -33.50 4.73
N ASP A 39 2.51 -34.39 4.47
CA ASP A 39 3.31 -34.36 3.25
C ASP A 39 2.47 -34.84 2.07
N VAL A 40 2.24 -33.95 1.12
CA VAL A 40 1.44 -34.20 -0.08
C VAL A 40 2.38 -34.39 -1.26
N ALA A 41 2.30 -35.57 -1.87
CA ALA A 41 2.99 -35.84 -3.12
C ALA A 41 2.13 -35.35 -4.29
N LEU A 42 2.58 -34.28 -4.95
CA LEU A 42 2.04 -33.80 -6.20
C LEU A 42 2.70 -34.57 -7.34
N GLU A 43 1.92 -35.33 -8.11
CA GLU A 43 2.39 -35.97 -9.32
C GLU A 43 2.19 -35.01 -10.48
N ILE A 44 3.29 -34.48 -11.00
CA ILE A 44 3.29 -33.51 -12.07
C ILE A 44 3.73 -34.22 -13.34
N LYS A 45 2.88 -34.18 -14.35
CA LYS A 45 3.15 -34.72 -15.67
C LYS A 45 3.31 -33.58 -16.67
N THR A 46 4.48 -33.47 -17.28
CA THR A 46 4.74 -32.52 -18.37
C THR A 46 5.89 -33.02 -19.25
N SER A 47 6.15 -32.38 -20.38
CA SER A 47 7.29 -32.75 -21.22
C SER A 47 8.61 -32.65 -20.43
N PRO A 48 9.54 -33.62 -20.56
CA PRO A 48 10.87 -33.50 -19.95
C PRO A 48 11.59 -32.23 -20.42
N LYS A 49 12.47 -31.70 -19.58
CA LYS A 49 13.24 -30.46 -19.75
C LYS A 49 12.36 -29.21 -19.88
N SER A 50 11.16 -29.26 -19.29
CA SER A 50 10.28 -28.10 -19.16
C SER A 50 10.61 -27.35 -17.87
N PHE A 51 10.51 -26.03 -17.91
CA PHE A 51 10.32 -25.23 -16.70
C PHE A 51 8.90 -25.43 -16.20
N VAL A 52 8.66 -25.48 -14.89
CA VAL A 52 7.31 -25.59 -14.31
C VAL A 52 7.12 -24.55 -13.21
N GLY A 53 6.05 -23.76 -13.30
CA GLY A 53 5.60 -22.87 -12.22
C GLY A 53 4.34 -23.41 -11.56
N LEU A 54 4.28 -23.39 -10.23
CA LEU A 54 3.18 -23.91 -9.43
C LEU A 54 2.65 -22.87 -8.45
N LEU A 55 1.33 -22.82 -8.33
CA LEU A 55 0.61 -22.00 -7.37
C LEU A 55 -0.36 -22.89 -6.60
N ALA A 56 -0.40 -22.75 -5.28
CA ALA A 56 -1.45 -23.33 -4.46
C ALA A 56 -1.94 -22.31 -3.44
N VAL A 57 -3.21 -21.94 -3.54
CA VAL A 57 -3.85 -20.92 -2.71
C VAL A 57 -5.10 -21.47 -2.04
N ASP A 58 -5.45 -20.90 -0.89
CA ASP A 58 -6.72 -21.18 -0.24
C ASP A 58 -7.88 -20.73 -1.14
N GLN A 59 -8.88 -21.60 -1.32
CA GLN A 59 -10.09 -21.30 -2.09
C GLN A 59 -10.79 -20.01 -1.62
N SER A 60 -10.72 -19.67 -0.32
CA SER A 60 -11.33 -18.43 0.19
C SER A 60 -10.68 -17.17 -0.37
N VAL A 61 -9.38 -17.21 -0.71
CA VAL A 61 -8.66 -16.08 -1.31
C VAL A 61 -9.11 -15.84 -2.75
N LEU A 62 -9.45 -16.90 -3.48
CA LEU A 62 -9.99 -16.79 -4.85
C LEU A 62 -11.37 -16.12 -4.89
N LEU A 63 -12.12 -16.14 -3.78
CA LEU A 63 -13.39 -15.40 -3.66
C LEU A 63 -13.18 -13.89 -3.54
N LEU A 64 -12.00 -13.44 -3.09
CA LEU A 64 -11.63 -12.02 -3.00
C LEU A 64 -11.10 -11.48 -4.34
N GLY A 65 -10.61 -12.35 -5.22
CA GLY A 65 -10.18 -12.01 -6.58
C GLY A 65 -9.58 -13.21 -7.33
N SER A 66 -9.99 -13.40 -8.59
CA SER A 66 -9.70 -14.61 -9.39
C SER A 66 -8.75 -14.40 -10.57
N ASN A 67 -8.19 -13.20 -10.77
CA ASN A 67 -7.40 -12.84 -11.96
C ASN A 67 -5.89 -13.08 -11.83
N ASN A 68 -5.45 -13.87 -10.84
CA ASN A 68 -4.03 -14.02 -10.50
C ASN A 68 -3.38 -15.27 -11.10
N ASP A 69 -4.10 -16.01 -11.95
CA ASP A 69 -3.66 -17.31 -12.46
C ASP A 69 -3.78 -17.42 -13.98
N LEU A 70 -2.95 -18.26 -14.58
CA LEU A 70 -2.94 -18.50 -16.02
C LEU A 70 -4.00 -19.54 -16.37
N ASN A 71 -4.90 -19.20 -17.29
CA ASN A 71 -5.85 -20.16 -17.87
C ASN A 71 -5.73 -20.16 -19.41
N LYS A 72 -6.25 -21.20 -20.05
CA LYS A 72 -6.19 -21.38 -21.52
C LYS A 72 -6.81 -20.17 -22.25
N GLU A 73 -7.92 -19.64 -21.75
CA GLU A 73 -8.67 -18.54 -22.36
C GLU A 73 -7.92 -17.20 -22.29
N SER A 74 -7.09 -17.00 -21.26
CA SER A 74 -6.28 -15.79 -21.05
C SER A 74 -5.28 -15.54 -22.16
N PHE A 75 -4.99 -16.54 -23.02
CA PHE A 75 -4.06 -16.38 -24.13
C PHE A 75 -4.73 -16.11 -25.47
N ASN A 76 -6.01 -16.41 -25.63
CA ASN A 76 -6.69 -16.29 -26.93
C ASN A 76 -6.65 -14.85 -27.46
N TRP A 77 -6.93 -13.86 -26.59
CA TRP A 77 -6.85 -12.45 -26.99
C TRP A 77 -5.42 -12.03 -27.38
N ARG A 78 -4.40 -12.59 -26.72
CA ARG A 78 -3.00 -12.26 -26.97
C ARG A 78 -2.48 -12.92 -28.24
N LEU A 79 -2.90 -14.16 -28.52
CA LEU A 79 -2.60 -14.88 -29.75
C LEU A 79 -3.23 -14.19 -30.97
N ASN A 80 -4.48 -13.74 -30.86
CA ASN A 80 -5.12 -12.91 -31.89
C ASN A 80 -4.37 -11.59 -32.14
N GLY A 81 -3.64 -11.09 -31.13
CA GLY A 81 -2.77 -9.91 -31.27
C GLY A 81 -1.53 -10.13 -32.15
N TYR A 82 -1.19 -11.38 -32.48
CA TYR A 82 -0.12 -11.71 -33.43
C TYR A 82 -0.62 -11.90 -34.87
N ASP A 83 -1.93 -11.77 -35.10
CA ASP A 83 -2.47 -11.77 -36.46
C ASP A 83 -1.87 -10.59 -37.23
N THR A 84 -1.18 -10.92 -38.32
CA THR A 84 -0.56 -9.92 -39.18
C THR A 84 -1.60 -9.38 -40.17
N SER A 85 -1.72 -8.07 -40.28
CA SER A 85 -2.43 -7.39 -41.35
C SER A 85 -1.50 -6.40 -42.04
N THR A 86 -1.65 -6.19 -43.34
CA THR A 86 -0.89 -5.13 -44.01
C THR A 86 -1.60 -3.77 -43.82
N PRO A 87 -0.87 -2.68 -43.52
CA PRO A 87 -1.46 -1.37 -43.33
C PRO A 87 -2.15 -0.86 -44.60
N TRP A 88 -3.27 -0.16 -44.43
CA TRP A 88 -4.03 0.43 -45.53
C TRP A 88 -3.15 1.26 -46.49
N GLN A 89 -3.17 0.92 -47.78
CA GLN A 89 -2.30 1.50 -48.81
C GLN A 89 -2.90 2.69 -49.59
N GLY A 90 -3.93 3.36 -49.05
CA GLY A 90 -4.43 4.59 -49.65
C GLY A 90 -5.49 4.43 -50.75
N GLY A 91 -6.16 3.28 -50.84
CA GLY A 91 -7.20 3.00 -51.85
C GLY A 91 -8.51 2.45 -51.27
N TYR A 92 -9.50 2.24 -52.13
CA TYR A 92 -10.87 1.85 -51.77
C TYR A 92 -11.26 0.44 -52.21
N SER A 93 -10.33 -0.31 -52.79
CA SER A 93 -10.50 -1.74 -53.11
C SER A 93 -9.61 -2.61 -52.22
N TYR A 94 -10.06 -3.82 -51.93
CA TYR A 94 -9.22 -4.82 -51.29
C TYR A 94 -7.96 -5.11 -52.11
N TYR A 95 -6.83 -5.35 -51.44
CA TYR A 95 -5.58 -5.74 -52.09
C TYR A 95 -4.99 -7.05 -51.55
N PRO A 96 -4.18 -7.78 -52.34
CA PRO A 96 -3.64 -9.06 -51.92
C PRO A 96 -2.64 -8.87 -50.78
N GLY A 97 -2.91 -9.52 -49.65
CA GLY A 97 -2.15 -9.37 -48.42
C GLY A 97 -2.85 -8.57 -47.32
N GLU A 98 -3.96 -7.89 -47.62
CA GLU A 98 -4.64 -7.00 -46.68
C GLU A 98 -5.07 -7.72 -45.40
N ARG A 99 -5.74 -8.86 -45.54
CA ARG A 99 -6.22 -9.66 -44.39
C ARG A 99 -5.24 -10.72 -43.95
N THR A 100 -4.40 -11.21 -44.86
CA THR A 100 -3.45 -12.29 -44.60
C THR A 100 -2.09 -11.80 -44.09
N GLY A 101 -1.83 -10.50 -44.14
CA GLY A 101 -0.60 -9.88 -43.62
C GLY A 101 0.64 -10.06 -44.50
N VAL A 102 0.50 -10.63 -45.69
CA VAL A 102 1.63 -10.84 -46.62
C VAL A 102 1.85 -9.63 -47.53
N VAL A 103 3.09 -9.37 -47.92
CA VAL A 103 3.40 -8.33 -48.92
C VAL A 103 3.53 -8.98 -50.30
N THR A 104 2.66 -8.57 -51.23
CA THR A 104 2.66 -9.11 -52.60
C THR A 104 3.48 -8.21 -53.54
N MET A 105 4.61 -8.71 -54.04
CA MET A 105 5.38 -8.07 -55.12
C MET A 105 5.25 -8.91 -56.38
N THR A 106 4.66 -8.36 -57.45
CA THR A 106 4.40 -9.08 -58.69
C THR A 106 4.63 -8.19 -59.92
N ASN A 107 4.97 -8.82 -61.05
CA ASN A 107 5.00 -8.19 -62.37
C ASN A 107 3.68 -8.39 -63.15
N ALA A 108 2.73 -9.15 -62.59
CA ALA A 108 1.39 -9.31 -63.15
C ALA A 108 0.56 -8.03 -62.96
N TYR A 109 -0.41 -7.80 -63.85
CA TYR A 109 -1.28 -6.63 -63.78
C TYR A 109 -2.26 -6.78 -62.60
N PHE A 110 -2.25 -5.84 -61.66
CA PHE A 110 -3.22 -5.80 -60.56
C PHE A 110 -3.89 -4.42 -60.51
N PHE A 111 -5.21 -4.40 -60.65
CA PHE A 111 -5.97 -3.16 -60.57
C PHE A 111 -6.25 -2.81 -59.11
N TYR A 112 -5.61 -1.75 -58.61
CA TYR A 112 -5.88 -1.18 -57.28
C TYR A 112 -6.64 0.14 -57.41
N ASN A 113 -7.88 0.19 -56.91
CA ASN A 113 -8.74 1.36 -57.02
C ASN A 113 -8.37 2.41 -55.96
N ARG A 114 -7.88 3.57 -56.40
CA ARG A 114 -7.56 4.73 -55.54
C ARG A 114 -8.66 5.79 -55.52
N THR A 115 -9.73 5.60 -56.29
CA THR A 115 -10.84 6.56 -56.39
C THR A 115 -11.87 6.27 -55.31
N ALA A 116 -12.23 7.28 -54.52
CA ALA A 116 -13.29 7.17 -53.53
C ALA A 116 -14.61 6.76 -54.19
N PRO A 117 -15.31 5.73 -53.69
CA PRO A 117 -16.64 5.40 -54.17
C PRO A 117 -17.59 6.54 -53.82
N ASP A 118 -18.35 7.00 -54.80
CA ASP A 118 -19.39 8.00 -54.61
C ASP A 118 -20.59 7.32 -53.93
N TYR A 119 -20.69 7.46 -52.60
CA TYR A 119 -21.85 6.98 -51.86
C TYR A 119 -23.03 7.91 -52.14
N ASN A 120 -23.76 7.65 -53.22
CA ASN A 120 -25.09 8.21 -53.41
C ASN A 120 -26.04 7.58 -52.38
N ILE A 121 -26.02 8.10 -51.16
CA ILE A 121 -27.04 7.84 -50.16
C ILE A 121 -28.31 8.55 -50.65
N GLN A 122 -29.17 7.82 -51.35
CA GLN A 122 -30.56 8.23 -51.49
C GLN A 122 -31.18 8.24 -50.10
N GLY A 123 -31.40 9.45 -49.58
CA GLY A 123 -32.08 9.67 -48.32
C GLY A 123 -33.49 9.07 -48.34
N PHE A 124 -33.68 7.99 -47.60
CA PHE A 124 -34.97 7.66 -47.01
C PHE A 124 -34.88 7.96 -45.52
N GLY A 125 -35.61 8.99 -45.11
CA GLY A 125 -35.74 9.37 -43.71
C GLY A 125 -36.51 8.31 -42.90
N GLY A 126 -36.19 8.24 -41.61
CA GLY A 126 -36.97 7.52 -40.61
C GLY A 126 -36.19 6.46 -39.83
N SER A 127 -35.77 6.85 -38.62
CA SER A 127 -35.72 6.03 -37.40
C SER A 127 -35.19 4.58 -37.46
N SER A 128 -34.15 4.35 -36.66
CA SER A 128 -33.86 3.07 -35.97
C SER A 128 -33.52 1.86 -36.84
N PHE A 129 -32.23 1.64 -37.11
CA PHE A 129 -31.75 0.31 -37.47
C PHE A 129 -31.67 -0.57 -36.22
N ALA A 130 -32.71 -1.37 -36.09
CA ALA A 130 -32.86 -2.46 -35.15
C ALA A 130 -31.72 -3.49 -35.29
N MET A 131 -31.23 -3.95 -34.14
CA MET A 131 -30.57 -5.23 -34.00
C MET A 131 -31.41 -6.33 -34.66
N ARG A 132 -30.86 -6.99 -35.67
CA ARG A 132 -31.36 -8.29 -36.12
C ARG A 132 -30.98 -9.35 -35.08
N LYS A 133 -31.91 -9.61 -34.16
CA LYS A 133 -32.01 -10.89 -33.45
C LYS A 133 -32.36 -11.98 -34.47
N THR A 134 -31.46 -12.94 -34.65
CA THR A 134 -31.82 -14.25 -35.21
C THR A 134 -32.32 -15.14 -34.07
N THR A 135 -33.64 -15.28 -33.99
CA THR A 135 -34.31 -16.37 -33.29
C THR A 135 -34.14 -17.67 -34.08
N VAL A 136 -33.61 -18.71 -33.44
CA VAL A 136 -33.77 -20.11 -33.85
C VAL A 136 -34.58 -20.82 -32.77
N ALA A 137 -35.44 -21.72 -33.24
CA ALA A 137 -36.66 -22.21 -32.63
C ALA A 137 -36.49 -22.96 -31.29
N HIS A 138 -37.51 -22.80 -30.44
CA HIS A 138 -37.89 -23.75 -29.41
C HIS A 138 -38.31 -25.07 -30.05
N ASP A 139 -37.73 -26.18 -29.57
CA ASP A 139 -38.46 -27.43 -29.50
C ASP A 139 -38.32 -28.03 -28.10
N SER A 140 -39.42 -28.60 -27.66
CA SER A 140 -39.76 -28.98 -26.29
C SER A 140 -39.56 -30.47 -26.09
N GLN A 141 -38.72 -30.91 -25.14
CA GLN A 141 -38.76 -32.29 -24.63
C GLN A 141 -38.49 -32.40 -23.11
N VAL A 142 -39.59 -32.52 -22.37
CA VAL A 142 -39.94 -33.56 -21.38
C VAL A 142 -38.81 -34.08 -20.45
N PHE A 143 -39.00 -33.79 -19.16
CA PHE A 143 -38.37 -34.48 -18.02
C PHE A 143 -38.73 -35.98 -18.01
N HIS A 144 -37.73 -36.85 -18.01
CA HIS A 144 -37.85 -38.21 -17.48
C HIS A 144 -36.86 -38.45 -16.35
N SER A 145 -37.43 -38.82 -15.20
CA SER A 145 -36.77 -39.42 -14.06
C SER A 145 -36.23 -40.80 -14.42
N GLY A 146 -34.91 -41.00 -14.23
CA GLY A 146 -34.22 -42.28 -14.40
C GLY A 146 -33.52 -42.67 -13.11
N ALA A 147 -33.86 -43.86 -12.60
CA ALA A 147 -33.53 -44.37 -11.29
C ALA A 147 -32.09 -44.90 -11.13
N GLY A 148 -31.72 -45.02 -9.85
CA GLY A 148 -30.50 -45.57 -9.26
C GLY A 148 -29.79 -46.75 -9.93
N GLY A 149 -28.46 -46.71 -9.83
CA GLY A 149 -27.51 -47.81 -9.95
C GLY A 149 -26.37 -47.62 -8.95
N PRO A 150 -25.79 -48.69 -8.37
CA PRO A 150 -25.26 -48.67 -7.01
C PRO A 150 -23.83 -48.13 -6.90
N THR A 151 -23.59 -47.35 -5.84
CA THR A 151 -22.26 -46.99 -5.35
C THR A 151 -21.58 -48.22 -4.76
N GLN A 152 -20.41 -48.57 -5.32
CA GLN A 152 -19.53 -49.57 -4.73
C GLN A 152 -18.93 -49.02 -3.43
N ALA A 153 -19.25 -49.70 -2.33
CA ALA A 153 -18.60 -49.48 -1.04
C ALA A 153 -17.16 -50.00 -1.10
N VAL A 154 -16.19 -49.09 -1.02
CA VAL A 154 -14.80 -49.46 -0.75
C VAL A 154 -14.64 -49.47 0.77
N GLY A 155 -14.45 -50.67 1.32
CA GLY A 155 -14.39 -50.90 2.76
C GLY A 155 -13.17 -50.26 3.40
N PHE A 156 -13.42 -49.52 4.49
CA PHE A 156 -12.37 -49.08 5.41
C PHE A 156 -11.88 -50.29 6.21
N SER A 157 -10.62 -50.66 6.04
CA SER A 157 -9.87 -51.43 7.03
C SER A 157 -9.63 -50.53 8.24
N ALA A 158 -10.35 -50.79 9.32
CA ALA A 158 -10.13 -50.15 10.60
C ALA A 158 -8.80 -50.65 11.20
N GLU A 159 -7.73 -49.89 11.03
CA GLU A 159 -6.59 -49.99 11.94
C GLU A 159 -7.00 -49.37 13.29
N SER A 160 -6.96 -50.21 14.32
CA SER A 160 -7.20 -49.87 15.70
C SER A 160 -6.22 -48.78 16.16
N ALA A 161 -6.71 -47.54 16.30
CA ALA A 161 -5.95 -46.46 16.89
C ALA A 161 -5.75 -46.73 18.39
N SER A 162 -4.50 -46.90 18.80
CA SER A 162 -4.09 -46.91 20.19
C SER A 162 -4.35 -45.55 20.82
N ALA A 163 -5.11 -45.52 21.91
CA ALA A 163 -5.23 -44.36 22.79
C ALA A 163 -3.87 -44.11 23.49
N SER A 164 -3.21 -42.98 23.17
CA SER A 164 -2.24 -42.24 24.03
C SER A 164 -1.29 -41.28 23.30
N ALA A 165 -1.35 -41.11 21.97
CA ALA A 165 -0.51 -40.11 21.30
C ALA A 165 -1.04 -38.68 21.56
N ALA A 166 -0.18 -37.77 22.03
CA ALA A 166 -0.53 -36.34 22.14
C ALA A 166 -0.93 -35.78 20.76
N PRO A 167 -1.95 -34.91 20.67
CA PRO A 167 -2.39 -34.37 19.39
C PRO A 167 -1.28 -33.54 18.75
N VAL A 168 -1.15 -33.65 17.42
CA VAL A 168 -0.22 -32.81 16.64
C VAL A 168 -0.72 -31.37 16.68
N VAL A 169 0.17 -30.44 16.99
CA VAL A 169 -0.18 -29.03 17.15
C VAL A 169 -0.15 -28.32 15.80
N ARG A 170 -1.29 -27.75 15.41
CA ARG A 170 -1.46 -26.91 14.24
C ARG A 170 -0.96 -25.49 14.49
N LYS A 171 -0.03 -25.02 13.66
CA LYS A 171 0.66 -23.74 13.80
C LYS A 171 0.76 -22.96 12.49
N ASN A 172 0.76 -23.64 11.35
CA ASN A 172 0.93 -23.02 10.04
C ASN A 172 -0.43 -22.72 9.39
N PHE A 173 -0.87 -21.46 9.43
CA PHE A 173 -2.14 -21.00 8.84
C PHE A 173 -1.92 -20.04 7.66
N ALA A 174 -0.94 -20.33 6.80
CA ALA A 174 -0.68 -19.53 5.61
C ALA A 174 -1.89 -19.54 4.65
N GLU A 175 -2.09 -18.45 3.91
CA GLU A 175 -3.13 -18.32 2.86
C GLU A 175 -2.63 -18.82 1.48
N THR A 176 -1.31 -18.75 1.26
CA THR A 176 -0.63 -19.30 0.09
C THR A 176 0.25 -20.46 0.55
N TRP A 177 0.00 -21.65 0.00
CA TRP A 177 0.78 -22.85 0.29
C TRP A 177 2.00 -22.99 -0.63
N ILE A 178 1.79 -22.87 -1.95
CA ILE A 178 2.84 -23.05 -2.95
C ILE A 178 2.93 -21.78 -3.80
N PHE A 179 4.12 -21.22 -3.90
CA PHE A 179 4.52 -20.23 -4.90
C PHE A 179 5.97 -20.52 -5.27
N ALA A 180 6.16 -21.44 -6.21
CA ALA A 180 7.48 -22.02 -6.48
C ALA A 180 7.59 -22.53 -7.91
N ASP A 181 8.83 -22.66 -8.35
CA ASP A 181 9.18 -23.13 -9.68
C ASP A 181 10.17 -24.31 -9.64
N ILE A 182 10.22 -25.02 -10.77
CA ILE A 182 11.15 -26.08 -11.08
C ILE A 182 11.83 -25.69 -12.38
N GLU A 183 13.12 -25.35 -12.31
CA GLU A 183 13.87 -24.80 -13.44
C GLU A 183 13.91 -25.76 -14.65
N SER A 184 14.03 -27.07 -14.40
CA SER A 184 14.00 -28.08 -15.44
C SER A 184 13.51 -29.43 -14.91
N THR A 185 12.54 -30.03 -15.61
CA THR A 185 12.07 -31.39 -15.32
C THR A 185 13.00 -32.43 -15.94
N GLU A 186 13.42 -33.44 -15.19
CA GLU A 186 14.27 -34.52 -15.74
C GLU A 186 13.43 -35.62 -16.41
N GLU A 187 12.26 -35.91 -15.82
CA GLU A 187 11.35 -36.98 -16.23
C GLU A 187 10.00 -36.41 -16.69
N GLU A 188 9.24 -37.19 -17.46
CA GLU A 188 7.90 -36.77 -17.93
C GLU A 188 6.89 -36.73 -16.78
N VAL A 189 7.04 -37.62 -15.81
CA VAL A 189 6.21 -37.69 -14.61
C VAL A 189 7.13 -37.72 -13.42
N PHE A 190 6.99 -36.77 -12.51
CA PHE A 190 7.77 -36.75 -11.27
C PHE A 190 6.89 -36.39 -10.08
N LYS A 191 7.35 -36.79 -8.90
CA LYS A 191 6.66 -36.52 -7.64
C LYS A 191 7.36 -35.41 -6.90
N TRP A 192 6.60 -34.40 -6.53
CA TRP A 192 7.08 -33.29 -5.72
C TRP A 192 6.33 -33.26 -4.40
N VAL A 193 7.07 -33.49 -3.31
CA VAL A 193 6.49 -33.60 -1.97
C VAL A 193 6.58 -32.26 -1.27
N LYS A 194 5.44 -31.75 -0.82
CA LYS A 194 5.35 -30.53 0.00
C LYS A 194 4.41 -30.74 1.18
N THR A 195 4.81 -30.23 2.34
CA THR A 195 3.97 -30.23 3.54
C THR A 195 2.86 -29.20 3.38
N ILE A 196 1.60 -29.63 3.44
CA ILE A 196 0.42 -28.74 3.35
C ILE A 196 0.23 -27.95 4.65
N PRO A 197 -0.29 -26.71 4.63
CA PRO A 197 -0.51 -25.94 5.85
C PRO A 197 -1.58 -26.61 6.73
N ASP A 198 -1.65 -26.17 7.97
CA ASP A 198 -2.55 -26.71 8.97
C ASP A 198 -4.00 -26.16 8.86
N THR A 199 -4.24 -25.31 7.85
CA THR A 199 -5.54 -24.71 7.55
C THR A 199 -6.49 -25.77 7.01
N ILE A 200 -7.65 -25.92 7.67
CA ILE A 200 -8.73 -26.79 7.21
C ILE A 200 -9.53 -26.01 6.16
N THR A 201 -9.18 -26.24 4.90
CA THR A 201 -9.73 -25.54 3.73
C THR A 201 -9.60 -26.40 2.48
N ASN A 202 -10.12 -25.92 1.37
CA ASN A 202 -9.81 -26.44 0.05
C ASN A 202 -8.67 -25.62 -0.55
N TRP A 203 -7.62 -26.30 -0.98
CA TRP A 203 -6.51 -25.70 -1.71
C TRP A 203 -6.73 -25.88 -3.20
N VAL A 204 -6.61 -24.80 -3.95
CA VAL A 204 -6.66 -24.82 -5.41
C VAL A 204 -5.23 -24.80 -5.90
N VAL A 205 -4.80 -25.90 -6.53
CA VAL A 205 -3.46 -26.06 -7.11
C VAL A 205 -3.56 -25.91 -8.62
N THR A 206 -2.71 -25.04 -9.15
CA THR A 206 -2.60 -24.75 -10.58
C THR A 206 -1.14 -24.66 -10.98
N GLY A 207 -0.88 -24.71 -12.28
CA GLY A 207 0.46 -24.57 -12.77
C GLY A 207 0.56 -24.40 -14.27
N PHE A 208 1.74 -23.99 -14.68
CA PHE A 208 2.11 -23.89 -16.08
C PHE A 208 3.49 -24.52 -16.32
N SER A 209 3.74 -24.94 -17.55
CA SER A 209 5.01 -25.49 -18.00
C SER A 209 5.49 -24.80 -19.28
N LEU A 210 6.79 -24.59 -19.40
CA LEU A 210 7.41 -23.98 -20.58
C LEU A 210 8.47 -24.94 -21.14
N HIS A 211 8.23 -25.46 -22.34
CA HIS A 211 9.19 -26.30 -23.05
C HIS A 211 9.79 -25.53 -24.24
N PRO A 212 11.12 -25.55 -24.46
CA PRO A 212 11.77 -24.78 -25.52
C PRO A 212 11.24 -25.04 -26.95
N GLN A 213 10.72 -26.24 -27.21
CA GLN A 213 10.22 -26.63 -28.53
C GLN A 213 8.70 -26.77 -28.61
N LYS A 214 8.03 -27.07 -27.48
CA LYS A 214 6.58 -27.32 -27.44
C LYS A 214 5.79 -26.13 -26.88
N GLY A 215 6.50 -25.09 -26.45
CA GLY A 215 5.92 -23.86 -25.91
C GLY A 215 5.30 -24.04 -24.53
N LEU A 216 4.29 -23.22 -24.28
CA LEU A 216 3.55 -23.16 -23.02
C LEU A 216 2.54 -24.31 -22.92
N GLY A 217 2.43 -24.88 -21.72
CA GLY A 217 1.33 -25.74 -21.30
C GLY A 217 0.74 -25.21 -20.00
N VAL A 218 -0.58 -25.20 -19.86
CA VAL A 218 -1.30 -24.70 -18.68
C VAL A 218 -2.24 -25.81 -18.19
N THR A 219 -2.47 -25.89 -16.88
CA THR A 219 -3.45 -26.83 -16.33
C THR A 219 -4.84 -26.53 -16.85
N ASN A 220 -5.51 -27.54 -17.42
CA ASN A 220 -6.88 -27.38 -17.94
C ASN A 220 -7.93 -27.33 -16.82
N ASP A 221 -7.71 -28.11 -15.76
CA ASP A 221 -8.61 -28.20 -14.61
C ASP A 221 -7.88 -27.73 -13.35
N GLN A 222 -8.63 -27.18 -12.41
CA GLN A 222 -8.15 -26.84 -11.09
C GLN A 222 -7.99 -28.12 -10.25
N THR A 223 -6.77 -28.40 -9.79
CA THR A 223 -6.52 -29.54 -8.90
C THR A 223 -6.85 -29.13 -7.47
N ASN A 224 -7.99 -29.59 -6.97
CA ASN A 224 -8.46 -29.27 -5.62
C ASN A 224 -7.97 -30.31 -4.60
N ILE A 225 -7.40 -29.82 -3.50
CA ILE A 225 -6.99 -30.65 -2.36
C ILE A 225 -7.73 -30.19 -1.13
N LYS A 226 -8.63 -31.03 -0.63
CA LYS A 226 -9.34 -30.76 0.61
C LYS A 226 -8.45 -31.12 1.80
N THR A 227 -8.04 -30.13 2.58
CA THR A 227 -7.41 -30.37 3.88
C THR A 227 -8.49 -30.51 4.93
N PHE A 228 -8.65 -31.72 5.46
CA PHE A 228 -9.73 -32.00 6.38
C PHE A 228 -9.28 -32.92 7.51
N GLN A 229 -9.84 -32.65 8.69
CA GLN A 229 -9.73 -33.50 9.85
C GLN A 229 -11.14 -33.67 10.41
N PRO A 230 -11.59 -34.89 10.75
CA PRO A 230 -12.97 -35.11 11.20
C PRO A 230 -13.23 -34.54 12.60
N PHE A 231 -12.19 -34.20 13.36
CA PHE A 231 -12.30 -33.62 14.70
C PHE A 231 -11.27 -32.50 14.84
N PHE A 232 -11.71 -31.26 15.04
CA PHE A 232 -10.81 -30.12 15.16
C PHE A 232 -11.39 -28.97 15.98
N VAL A 233 -10.50 -28.13 16.51
CA VAL A 233 -10.84 -26.88 17.19
C VAL A 233 -10.63 -25.68 16.27
N SER A 234 -11.55 -24.72 16.32
CA SER A 234 -11.48 -23.46 15.59
C SER A 234 -11.67 -22.29 16.54
N VAL A 235 -10.87 -21.25 16.37
CA VAL A 235 -10.85 -20.07 17.24
C VAL A 235 -10.91 -18.83 16.36
N ARG A 236 -11.82 -17.91 16.67
CA ARG A 236 -11.93 -16.61 16.02
C ARG A 236 -11.45 -15.52 16.97
N LEU A 237 -10.54 -14.68 16.50
CA LEU A 237 -9.91 -13.62 17.27
C LEU A 237 -10.11 -12.28 16.56
N PRO A 238 -10.29 -11.17 17.31
CA PRO A 238 -10.29 -9.85 16.71
C PRO A 238 -8.91 -9.50 16.15
N TYR A 239 -8.86 -8.47 15.28
CA TYR A 239 -7.59 -7.95 14.75
C TYR A 239 -6.61 -7.57 15.86
N SER A 240 -7.08 -6.90 16.91
CA SER A 240 -6.29 -6.59 18.11
C SER A 240 -7.15 -6.26 19.33
N VAL A 241 -6.58 -6.43 20.53
CA VAL A 241 -7.12 -5.99 21.82
C VAL A 241 -6.14 -5.08 22.55
N LYS A 242 -6.61 -4.19 23.43
CA LYS A 242 -5.71 -3.38 24.26
C LYS A 242 -5.29 -4.11 25.53
N ARG A 243 -4.09 -3.82 26.03
CA ARG A 243 -3.59 -4.40 27.30
C ARG A 243 -4.57 -4.13 28.45
N GLY A 244 -4.84 -5.16 29.25
CA GLY A 244 -5.71 -5.08 30.42
C GLY A 244 -7.21 -5.08 30.13
N GLU A 245 -7.65 -5.11 28.87
CA GLU A 245 -9.03 -5.45 28.51
C GLU A 245 -9.30 -6.94 28.78
N VAL A 246 -10.57 -7.30 28.95
CA VAL A 246 -10.98 -8.70 29.07
C VAL A 246 -11.69 -9.12 27.80
N ILE A 247 -11.16 -10.14 27.14
CA ILE A 247 -11.78 -10.72 25.94
C ILE A 247 -12.34 -12.10 26.28
N ASN A 248 -13.56 -12.37 25.80
CA ASN A 248 -14.09 -13.71 25.74
C ASN A 248 -13.65 -14.37 24.43
N VAL A 249 -12.84 -15.42 24.53
CA VAL A 249 -12.32 -16.15 23.36
C VAL A 249 -13.13 -17.43 23.16
N PRO A 250 -14.06 -17.47 22.19
CA PRO A 250 -14.80 -18.68 21.88
C PRO A 250 -13.92 -19.67 21.10
N ALA A 251 -13.88 -20.91 21.58
CA ALA A 251 -13.25 -22.03 20.91
C ALA A 251 -14.31 -23.09 20.58
N LEU A 252 -14.53 -23.32 19.29
CA LEU A 252 -15.51 -24.26 18.77
C LEU A 252 -14.82 -25.56 18.39
N VAL A 253 -15.31 -26.68 18.89
CA VAL A 253 -14.87 -28.02 18.50
C VAL A 253 -15.89 -28.61 17.54
N PHE A 254 -15.44 -28.95 16.34
CA PHE A 254 -16.21 -29.59 15.30
C PHE A 254 -15.99 -31.10 15.37
N ASN A 255 -17.07 -31.87 15.34
CA ASN A 255 -17.03 -33.32 15.36
C ASN A 255 -17.82 -33.91 14.19
N TYR A 256 -17.13 -34.26 13.12
CA TYR A 256 -17.65 -34.97 11.95
C TYR A 256 -17.58 -36.50 12.09
N LEU A 257 -17.27 -37.03 13.28
CA LEU A 257 -17.32 -38.48 13.53
C LEU A 257 -18.78 -38.91 13.78
N PRO A 258 -19.15 -40.18 13.48
CA PRO A 258 -20.52 -40.67 13.64
C PRO A 258 -20.92 -40.94 15.10
N LYS A 259 -20.18 -40.40 16.08
CA LYS A 259 -20.40 -40.62 17.51
C LYS A 259 -20.31 -39.29 18.25
N THR A 260 -21.16 -39.14 19.27
CA THR A 260 -21.02 -38.07 20.27
C THR A 260 -19.75 -38.28 21.07
N LEU A 261 -18.98 -37.21 21.28
CA LEU A 261 -17.74 -37.21 22.03
C LEU A 261 -17.83 -36.29 23.24
N ASP A 262 -17.33 -36.77 24.37
CA ASP A 262 -17.00 -35.93 25.52
C ASP A 262 -15.57 -35.43 25.33
N VAL A 263 -15.41 -34.11 25.23
CA VAL A 263 -14.17 -33.44 24.85
C VAL A 263 -13.70 -32.56 26.00
N GLU A 264 -12.45 -32.77 26.39
CA GLU A 264 -11.70 -31.90 27.28
C GLU A 264 -11.05 -30.78 26.46
N LEU A 265 -11.59 -29.56 26.55
CA LEU A 265 -11.07 -28.37 25.87
C LEU A 265 -10.25 -27.53 26.85
N THR A 266 -8.95 -27.41 26.59
CA THR A 266 -7.97 -26.73 27.45
C THR A 266 -7.34 -25.55 26.73
N LEU A 267 -7.25 -24.39 27.39
CA LEU A 267 -6.42 -23.25 27.01
C LEU A 267 -5.23 -23.16 27.98
N ASP A 268 -4.02 -23.16 27.42
CA ASP A 268 -2.76 -23.26 28.13
C ASP A 268 -1.97 -21.94 28.11
N ASN A 269 -1.44 -21.55 29.27
CA ASN A 269 -0.76 -20.27 29.51
C ASN A 269 0.58 -20.47 30.24
N GLU A 270 1.38 -21.45 29.79
CA GLU A 270 2.73 -21.73 30.33
C GLU A 270 3.66 -20.50 30.28
N ASP A 271 3.47 -19.63 29.27
CA ASP A 271 4.31 -18.46 29.01
C ASP A 271 3.92 -17.24 29.89
N GLN A 272 2.82 -17.33 30.65
CA GLN A 272 2.32 -16.29 31.56
C GLN A 272 2.02 -14.93 30.90
N GLU A 273 1.58 -14.94 29.64
CA GLU A 273 1.34 -13.73 28.84
C GLU A 273 0.00 -13.03 29.14
N TYR A 274 -0.93 -13.75 29.77
CA TYR A 274 -2.28 -13.29 30.13
C TYR A 274 -2.74 -13.84 31.49
N ASP A 275 -3.86 -13.35 32.02
CA ASP A 275 -4.58 -13.95 33.16
C ASP A 275 -5.88 -14.59 32.69
N PHE A 276 -6.25 -15.73 33.29
CA PHE A 276 -7.64 -16.17 33.28
C PHE A 276 -8.44 -15.38 34.31
N VAL A 277 -9.62 -14.93 33.93
CA VAL A 277 -10.47 -14.11 34.80
C VAL A 277 -11.88 -14.68 34.88
N ASP A 278 -12.58 -14.37 35.95
CA ASP A 278 -14.01 -14.65 36.07
C ASP A 278 -14.86 -13.39 35.81
N ALA A 279 -16.19 -13.55 35.93
CA ALA A 279 -17.15 -12.46 35.76
C ALA A 279 -17.01 -11.33 36.80
N SER A 280 -16.33 -11.56 37.94
CA SER A 280 -15.98 -10.53 38.93
C SER A 280 -14.66 -9.82 38.63
N ASN A 281 -14.00 -10.14 37.51
CA ASN A 281 -12.67 -9.64 37.15
C ASN A 281 -11.56 -10.13 38.12
N GLU A 282 -11.80 -11.19 38.86
CA GLU A 282 -10.78 -11.79 39.73
C GLU A 282 -9.93 -12.76 38.92
N VAL A 283 -8.61 -12.75 39.17
CA VAL A 283 -7.69 -13.66 38.50
C VAL A 283 -7.89 -15.06 39.08
N ILE A 284 -8.23 -16.01 38.21
CA ILE A 284 -8.34 -17.42 38.56
C ILE A 284 -6.93 -17.99 38.43
N GLY A 285 -6.31 -18.37 39.56
CA GLY A 285 -4.86 -18.63 39.71
C GLY A 285 -4.28 -19.85 39.00
N ASP A 286 -4.84 -20.29 37.87
CA ASP A 286 -4.39 -21.47 37.13
C ASP A 286 -3.63 -21.08 35.85
N GLN A 287 -2.48 -21.71 35.59
CA GLN A 287 -1.74 -21.53 34.32
C GLN A 287 -2.40 -22.26 33.13
N LYS A 288 -3.47 -22.99 33.36
CA LYS A 288 -4.25 -23.68 32.34
C LYS A 288 -5.72 -23.70 32.74
N ARG A 289 -6.61 -23.61 31.77
CA ARG A 289 -8.05 -23.68 32.02
C ARG A 289 -8.67 -24.75 31.15
N THR A 290 -9.41 -25.67 31.77
CA THR A 290 -10.00 -26.83 31.11
C THR A 290 -11.51 -26.82 31.30
N GLN A 291 -12.26 -27.02 30.22
CA GLN A 291 -13.70 -27.15 30.21
C GLN A 291 -14.11 -28.43 29.46
N ASN A 292 -15.03 -29.19 30.04
CA ASN A 292 -15.57 -30.39 29.42
C ASN A 292 -16.81 -30.02 28.62
N ILE A 293 -16.80 -30.32 27.32
CA ILE A 293 -17.92 -30.09 26.41
C ILE A 293 -18.36 -31.39 25.78
N ARG A 294 -19.65 -31.53 25.50
CA ARG A 294 -20.21 -32.67 24.79
C ARG A 294 -20.56 -32.26 23.37
N VAL A 295 -19.93 -32.88 22.39
CA VAL A 295 -20.11 -32.57 20.97
C VAL A 295 -20.83 -33.73 20.28
N GLY A 296 -22.01 -33.48 19.72
CA GLY A 296 -22.77 -34.48 18.97
C GLY A 296 -22.07 -34.96 17.70
N ALA A 297 -22.63 -35.98 17.05
CA ALA A 297 -22.12 -36.49 15.78
C ALA A 297 -22.53 -35.55 14.64
N ASN A 298 -21.56 -35.13 13.81
CA ASN A 298 -21.73 -34.09 12.79
C ASN A 298 -22.23 -32.75 13.34
N GLU A 299 -21.87 -32.44 14.58
CA GLU A 299 -22.22 -31.19 15.25
C GLU A 299 -20.96 -30.43 15.67
N ALA A 300 -21.16 -29.19 16.10
CA ALA A 300 -20.14 -28.37 16.73
C ALA A 300 -20.65 -27.93 18.11
N ALA A 301 -19.77 -27.95 19.10
CA ALA A 301 -20.00 -27.34 20.39
C ALA A 301 -18.71 -26.69 20.85
N GLY A 302 -18.80 -25.69 21.71
CA GLY A 302 -17.63 -24.95 22.15
C GLY A 302 -17.75 -24.49 23.59
N ALA A 303 -16.63 -24.01 24.08
CA ALA A 303 -16.55 -23.26 25.32
C ALA A 303 -15.85 -21.93 25.06
N SER A 304 -16.05 -20.99 25.96
CA SER A 304 -15.48 -19.66 25.86
C SER A 304 -14.60 -19.38 27.07
N PHE A 305 -13.49 -18.67 26.84
CA PHE A 305 -12.45 -18.42 27.84
C PHE A 305 -12.26 -16.93 28.02
N LEU A 306 -12.55 -16.43 29.22
CA LEU A 306 -12.26 -15.05 29.60
C LEU A 306 -10.78 -14.90 29.92
N ILE A 307 -10.07 -14.09 29.14
CA ILE A 307 -8.65 -13.80 29.33
C ILE A 307 -8.39 -12.29 29.38
N ARG A 308 -7.38 -11.90 30.16
CA ARG A 308 -6.89 -10.53 30.27
C ARG A 308 -5.41 -10.46 29.88
N PRO A 309 -5.06 -9.91 28.71
CA PRO A 309 -3.67 -9.78 28.28
C PRO A 309 -2.83 -8.89 29.20
N LYS A 310 -1.61 -9.33 29.51
CA LYS A 310 -0.62 -8.57 30.31
C LYS A 310 0.49 -7.97 29.46
N VAL A 311 0.93 -8.70 28.45
CA VAL A 311 2.10 -8.36 27.63
C VAL A 311 1.63 -7.72 26.31
N ILE A 312 2.31 -6.64 25.90
CA ILE A 312 2.10 -5.99 24.61
C ILE A 312 2.84 -6.77 23.53
N GLY A 313 2.23 -6.90 22.34
CA GLY A 313 2.77 -7.68 21.22
C GLY A 313 1.86 -8.84 20.86
N ASN A 314 2.41 -9.82 20.13
CA ASN A 314 1.64 -11.01 19.76
C ASN A 314 1.79 -12.06 20.86
N ILE A 315 0.73 -12.27 21.65
CA ILE A 315 0.66 -13.35 22.63
C ILE A 315 0.14 -14.63 21.97
N LEU A 316 0.56 -15.80 22.44
CA LEU A 316 0.22 -17.07 21.81
C LEU A 316 -0.85 -17.83 22.61
N LEU A 317 -2.06 -17.95 22.03
CA LEU A 317 -3.13 -18.74 22.63
C LEU A 317 -3.01 -20.21 22.22
N LYS A 318 -2.77 -21.09 23.19
CA LYS A 318 -2.51 -22.52 22.98
C LYS A 318 -3.72 -23.36 23.40
N PHE A 319 -4.55 -23.76 22.43
CA PHE A 319 -5.73 -24.59 22.69
C PHE A 319 -5.44 -26.06 22.42
N LYS A 320 -6.02 -26.95 23.24
CA LYS A 320 -5.98 -28.41 23.10
C LYS A 320 -7.40 -28.95 23.32
N ALA A 321 -7.93 -29.71 22.37
CA ALA A 321 -9.20 -30.41 22.48
C ALA A 321 -8.92 -31.92 22.45
N ILE A 322 -9.24 -32.64 23.52
CA ILE A 322 -8.91 -34.07 23.66
C ILE A 322 -10.16 -34.86 24.00
N SER A 323 -10.39 -35.96 23.28
CA SER A 323 -11.41 -36.96 23.59
C SER A 323 -10.79 -38.36 23.54
N PRO A 324 -11.47 -39.41 24.04
CA PRO A 324 -10.94 -40.77 23.97
C PRO A 324 -10.68 -41.29 22.55
N LEU A 325 -11.32 -40.70 21.53
CA LEU A 325 -11.27 -41.17 20.13
C LEU A 325 -10.52 -40.22 19.19
N ALA A 326 -10.33 -38.96 19.57
CA ALA A 326 -9.73 -37.93 18.73
C ALA A 326 -9.17 -36.78 19.57
N GLY A 327 -8.17 -36.07 19.04
CA GLY A 327 -7.65 -34.86 19.65
C GLY A 327 -7.11 -33.89 18.60
N ASP A 328 -7.14 -32.60 18.91
CA ASP A 328 -6.58 -31.53 18.09
C ASP A 328 -5.95 -30.45 18.99
N ALA A 329 -4.93 -29.76 18.49
CA ALA A 329 -4.32 -28.65 19.20
C ALA A 329 -3.98 -27.52 18.23
N ILE A 330 -4.24 -26.28 18.63
CA ILE A 330 -4.03 -25.09 17.79
C ILE A 330 -3.30 -24.01 18.59
N HIS A 331 -2.29 -23.41 17.97
CA HIS A 331 -1.66 -22.19 18.47
C HIS A 331 -2.08 -21.01 17.59
N LYS A 332 -2.72 -20.00 18.18
CA LYS A 332 -3.15 -18.78 17.46
C LYS A 332 -2.59 -17.52 18.14
N PRO A 333 -1.89 -16.65 17.38
CA PRO A 333 -1.41 -15.38 17.92
C PRO A 333 -2.56 -14.38 18.07
N LEU A 334 -2.64 -13.70 19.21
CA LEU A 334 -3.52 -12.57 19.46
C LEU A 334 -2.67 -11.30 19.57
N LYS A 335 -2.97 -10.29 18.76
CA LYS A 335 -2.27 -9.00 18.77
C LYS A 335 -2.77 -8.12 19.92
N VAL A 336 -1.89 -7.82 20.87
CA VAL A 336 -2.14 -6.95 22.01
C VAL A 336 -1.45 -5.62 21.78
N VAL A 337 -2.22 -4.53 21.78
CA VAL A 337 -1.70 -3.17 21.57
C VAL A 337 -1.74 -2.37 22.88
N PRO A 338 -0.84 -1.38 23.07
CA PRO A 338 -0.95 -0.45 24.18
C PRO A 338 -2.17 0.48 24.03
N GLU A 339 -2.64 1.00 25.16
CA GLU A 339 -3.58 2.11 25.24
C GLU A 339 -2.96 3.43 24.72
N GLY A 340 -3.79 4.45 24.48
CA GLY A 340 -3.34 5.76 23.95
C GLY A 340 -2.98 5.73 22.46
N ILE A 341 -2.29 6.78 22.01
CA ILE A 341 -1.85 6.96 20.62
C ILE A 341 -0.34 6.81 20.53
N THR A 342 0.11 6.05 19.53
CA THR A 342 1.53 5.88 19.24
C THR A 342 2.13 7.16 18.65
N GLN A 343 3.11 7.72 19.34
CA GLN A 343 4.02 8.73 18.84
C GLN A 343 5.23 8.05 18.21
N TYR A 344 5.69 8.58 17.09
CA TYR A 344 6.85 8.08 16.38
C TYR A 344 7.91 9.16 16.33
N GLN A 345 9.13 8.78 16.68
CA GLN A 345 10.29 9.65 16.62
C GLN A 345 11.38 8.97 15.80
N ASN A 346 12.10 9.76 15.03
CA ASN A 346 13.21 9.27 14.22
C ASN A 346 14.36 10.27 14.22
N ARG A 347 15.59 9.75 14.32
CA ARG A 347 16.81 10.53 14.20
C ARG A 347 17.80 9.83 13.32
N ALA A 348 18.09 10.42 12.17
CA ALA A 348 19.12 9.93 11.28
C ALA A 348 20.36 10.83 11.29
N PHE A 349 21.53 10.20 11.27
CA PHE A 349 22.84 10.82 11.25
C PHE A 349 23.54 10.40 9.96
N PHE A 350 23.97 11.38 9.16
CA PHE A 350 24.81 11.14 8.00
C PHE A 350 26.25 11.49 8.32
N ILE A 351 27.09 10.45 8.32
CA ILE A 351 28.48 10.54 8.78
C ILE A 351 29.37 10.12 7.61
N ASN A 352 30.44 10.89 7.41
CA ASN A 352 31.49 10.59 6.44
C ASN A 352 32.80 10.44 7.21
N LEU A 353 33.39 9.25 7.18
CA LEU A 353 34.62 8.92 7.92
C LEU A 353 35.91 9.13 7.12
N LYS A 354 35.83 9.77 5.94
CA LYS A 354 36.99 9.97 5.04
C LYS A 354 38.21 10.60 5.75
N ASP A 355 37.99 11.57 6.64
CA ASP A 355 39.07 12.35 7.25
C ASP A 355 39.38 11.98 8.72
N THR A 356 38.43 11.37 9.45
CA THR A 356 38.56 11.10 10.89
C THR A 356 38.79 9.62 11.22
N GLY A 357 38.37 8.68 10.37
CA GLY A 357 38.49 7.23 10.56
C GLY A 357 37.61 6.62 11.67
N GLU A 358 37.13 7.45 12.61
CA GLU A 358 36.27 7.07 13.72
C GLU A 358 35.25 8.19 14.02
N PHE A 359 34.06 7.79 14.49
CA PHE A 359 33.02 8.69 15.00
C PHE A 359 32.30 8.03 16.17
N LYS A 360 32.09 8.81 17.25
CA LYS A 360 31.38 8.36 18.44
C LYS A 360 30.30 9.36 18.81
N ASN A 361 29.11 8.85 19.16
CA ASN A 361 28.00 9.69 19.60
C ASN A 361 27.14 8.99 20.65
N THR A 362 26.49 9.79 21.49
CA THR A 362 25.50 9.36 22.48
C THR A 362 24.20 10.06 22.19
N PHE A 363 23.15 9.29 21.95
CA PHE A 363 21.81 9.80 21.72
C PHE A 363 20.89 9.47 22.89
N GLU A 364 20.44 10.50 23.59
CA GLU A 364 19.45 10.40 24.67
C GLU A 364 18.04 10.39 24.06
N LEU A 365 17.23 9.40 24.43
CA LEU A 365 15.85 9.29 23.95
C LEU A 365 14.98 10.31 24.67
N GLU A 366 14.18 11.05 23.90
CA GLU A 366 13.22 12.02 24.42
C GLU A 366 11.86 11.32 24.58
N VAL A 367 11.69 10.59 25.70
CA VAL A 367 10.42 9.94 26.07
C VAL A 367 9.79 10.70 27.24
N PRO A 368 8.53 11.17 27.11
CA PRO A 368 7.81 11.86 28.18
C PRO A 368 7.59 10.99 29.43
N GLU A 369 7.39 11.60 30.61
CA GLU A 369 7.14 10.87 31.86
C GLU A 369 5.75 10.19 31.90
N ASP A 370 4.79 10.70 31.14
CA ASP A 370 3.40 10.22 31.01
C ASP A 370 3.25 9.07 29.99
N VAL A 371 4.37 8.50 29.52
CA VAL A 371 4.37 7.38 28.58
C VAL A 371 3.64 6.16 29.14
N VAL A 372 2.86 5.52 28.28
CA VAL A 372 2.20 4.24 28.59
C VAL A 372 3.28 3.19 28.86
N PRO A 373 3.31 2.55 30.06
CA PRO A 373 4.34 1.59 30.40
C PRO A 373 4.45 0.46 29.38
N ASP A 374 5.68 0.02 29.07
CA ASP A 374 5.99 -1.06 28.13
C ASP A 374 5.54 -0.84 26.67
N SER A 375 5.08 0.37 26.31
CA SER A 375 4.75 0.74 24.93
C SER A 375 5.97 1.15 24.09
N GLU A 376 7.10 1.39 24.75
CA GLU A 376 8.34 1.82 24.12
C GLU A 376 8.93 0.73 23.22
N ARG A 377 9.33 1.13 22.02
CA ARG A 377 10.10 0.29 21.10
C ARG A 377 11.20 1.13 20.47
N VAL A 378 12.43 0.66 20.56
CA VAL A 378 13.64 1.39 20.14
C VAL A 378 14.42 0.55 19.16
N GLU A 379 14.71 1.11 18.00
CA GLU A 379 15.41 0.47 16.90
C GLU A 379 16.60 1.31 16.44
N PHE A 380 17.75 0.65 16.29
CA PHE A 380 18.95 1.22 15.68
C PHE A 380 19.12 0.62 14.28
N GLY A 381 19.24 1.49 13.28
CA GLY A 381 19.41 1.17 11.88
C GLY A 381 20.78 1.61 11.37
N LEU A 382 21.44 0.78 10.57
CA LEU A 382 22.68 1.09 9.86
C LEU A 382 22.53 0.79 8.37
N VAL A 383 22.99 1.72 7.53
CA VAL A 383 22.96 1.54 6.08
C VAL A 383 24.11 2.29 5.42
N GLY A 384 24.75 1.66 4.43
CA GLY A 384 25.89 2.21 3.69
C GLY A 384 25.53 3.27 2.66
N ASP A 385 24.24 3.38 2.33
CA ASP A 385 23.70 4.30 1.33
C ASP A 385 22.59 5.18 1.92
N LEU A 386 22.57 6.44 1.50
CA LEU A 386 21.60 7.44 1.94
C LEU A 386 20.14 7.02 1.68
N LEU A 387 19.91 6.21 0.64
CA LEU A 387 18.57 5.83 0.19
C LEU A 387 18.15 4.42 0.61
N GLY A 388 18.96 3.66 1.34
CA GLY A 388 18.61 2.27 1.65
C GLY A 388 17.25 2.08 2.36
N PRO A 389 16.81 2.94 3.31
CA PRO A 389 15.44 2.86 3.84
C PRO A 389 14.36 3.09 2.78
N VAL A 390 14.61 3.93 1.77
CA VAL A 390 13.69 4.21 0.67
C VAL A 390 13.54 2.97 -0.22
N VAL A 391 14.66 2.32 -0.56
CA VAL A 391 14.68 1.10 -1.39
C VAL A 391 13.89 -0.03 -0.73
N LYS A 392 13.98 -0.17 0.60
CA LYS A 392 13.22 -1.16 1.36
C LYS A 392 11.71 -0.87 1.35
N ASN A 393 11.32 0.40 1.39
CA ASN A 393 9.93 0.85 1.62
C ASN A 393 9.32 1.63 0.45
N LEU A 394 9.68 1.34 -0.80
CA LEU A 394 9.29 2.11 -1.99
C LEU A 394 7.79 2.41 -2.11
N GLU A 395 6.92 1.51 -1.64
CA GLU A 395 5.46 1.65 -1.71
C GLU A 395 4.85 2.37 -0.49
N ASN A 396 5.60 2.45 0.63
CA ASN A 396 5.13 2.86 1.95
C ASN A 396 6.06 3.90 2.61
N LEU A 397 6.46 4.92 1.85
CA LEU A 397 7.31 6.00 2.35
C LEU A 397 6.57 6.96 3.28
N LEU A 398 5.24 6.99 3.20
CA LEU A 398 4.36 7.78 4.07
C LEU A 398 3.61 6.86 5.03
N ARG A 399 3.40 7.36 6.25
CA ARG A 399 2.51 6.74 7.25
C ARG A 399 1.04 7.09 7.02
N LEU A 400 0.78 8.14 6.26
CA LEU A 400 -0.55 8.67 6.04
C LEU A 400 -1.34 7.80 5.05
N PRO A 401 -2.66 7.66 5.24
CA PRO A 401 -3.55 7.03 4.28
C PRO A 401 -3.47 7.66 2.89
N SER A 402 -3.80 6.88 1.84
CA SER A 402 -3.65 7.28 0.45
C SER A 402 -4.82 6.81 -0.43
N GLY A 403 -5.55 7.75 -1.03
CA GLY A 403 -6.64 7.51 -1.97
C GLY A 403 -6.95 8.64 -2.95
N CYS A 404 -6.16 9.73 -2.98
CA CYS A 404 -6.33 10.82 -3.95
C CYS A 404 -5.20 10.84 -5.01
N GLY A 405 -5.43 11.51 -6.14
CA GLY A 405 -4.48 11.57 -7.26
C GLY A 405 -3.10 12.11 -6.87
N GLU A 406 -3.03 13.08 -5.96
CA GLU A 406 -1.73 13.57 -5.45
C GLU A 406 -0.97 12.49 -4.67
N GLN A 407 -1.69 11.74 -3.83
CA GLN A 407 -1.12 10.66 -3.03
C GLN A 407 -0.61 9.52 -3.91
N THR A 408 -1.32 9.21 -4.99
CA THR A 408 -0.84 8.27 -6.02
C THR A 408 0.49 8.73 -6.61
N MET A 409 0.64 10.02 -6.90
CA MET A 409 1.93 10.58 -7.35
C MET A 409 3.03 10.48 -6.30
N SER A 410 2.72 10.64 -5.00
CA SER A 410 3.70 10.50 -3.92
C SER A 410 4.27 9.07 -3.77
N LYS A 411 3.53 8.05 -4.24
CA LYS A 411 4.01 6.67 -4.36
C LYS A 411 4.75 6.42 -5.67
N LEU A 412 4.27 7.01 -6.77
CA LEU A 412 4.85 6.82 -8.10
C LEU A 412 6.22 7.48 -8.25
N VAL A 413 6.37 8.75 -7.85
CA VAL A 413 7.57 9.54 -8.12
C VAL A 413 8.84 8.95 -7.48
N PRO A 414 8.84 8.52 -6.20
CA PRO A 414 10.02 7.91 -5.59
C PRO A 414 10.54 6.68 -6.32
N ASN A 415 9.67 5.92 -7.00
CA ASN A 415 10.05 4.70 -7.72
C ASN A 415 11.02 5.00 -8.87
N TYR A 416 10.73 5.98 -9.73
CA TYR A 416 11.66 6.32 -10.83
C TYR A 416 12.90 7.05 -10.33
N LEU A 417 12.77 7.90 -9.30
CA LEU A 417 13.90 8.60 -8.71
C LEU A 417 14.94 7.62 -8.14
N VAL A 418 14.49 6.62 -7.37
CA VAL A 418 15.36 5.58 -6.82
C VAL A 418 15.95 4.72 -7.94
N ARG A 419 15.17 4.40 -8.98
CA ARG A 419 15.66 3.63 -10.12
C ARG A 419 16.81 4.33 -10.83
N ASP A 420 16.63 5.60 -11.15
CA ASP A 420 17.62 6.37 -11.91
C ASP A 420 18.91 6.55 -11.09
N TYR A 421 18.77 6.78 -9.79
CA TYR A 421 19.90 6.78 -8.86
C TYR A 421 20.63 5.44 -8.83
N LEU A 422 19.93 4.33 -8.59
CA LEU A 422 20.54 3.00 -8.53
C LEU A 422 21.18 2.61 -9.87
N LYS A 423 20.61 3.07 -10.98
CA LYS A 423 21.18 2.90 -12.32
C LYS A 423 22.46 3.72 -12.48
N SER A 424 22.51 4.96 -11.99
CA SER A 424 23.70 5.83 -12.09
C SER A 424 24.88 5.28 -11.28
N ILE A 425 24.63 4.71 -10.10
CA ILE A 425 25.65 4.05 -9.27
C ILE A 425 25.88 2.57 -9.62
N LYS A 426 25.24 2.05 -10.68
CA LYS A 426 25.36 0.66 -11.16
C LYS A 426 24.98 -0.43 -10.14
N LYS A 427 24.01 -0.15 -9.28
CA LYS A 427 23.49 -1.09 -8.26
C LYS A 427 22.04 -1.52 -8.49
N LEU A 428 21.42 -1.12 -9.60
CA LEU A 428 20.07 -1.55 -9.94
C LEU A 428 20.04 -3.04 -10.32
N THR A 429 19.40 -3.86 -9.49
CA THR A 429 19.20 -5.29 -9.78
C THR A 429 18.00 -5.51 -10.70
N PRO A 430 17.99 -6.56 -11.55
CA PRO A 430 16.84 -6.84 -12.42
C PRO A 430 15.52 -7.04 -11.66
N ALA A 431 15.56 -7.73 -10.52
CA ALA A 431 14.38 -7.95 -9.68
C ALA A 431 13.79 -6.62 -9.16
N LEU A 432 14.65 -5.69 -8.74
CA LEU A 432 14.21 -4.38 -8.27
C LEU A 432 13.70 -3.51 -9.43
N ASP A 433 14.35 -3.53 -10.59
CA ASP A 433 13.88 -2.81 -11.79
C ASP A 433 12.48 -3.29 -12.23
N THR A 434 12.24 -4.61 -12.20
CA THR A 434 10.91 -5.18 -12.50
C THR A 434 9.86 -4.74 -11.48
N ARG A 435 10.19 -4.76 -10.18
CA ARG A 435 9.29 -4.28 -9.11
C ARG A 435 8.95 -2.80 -9.30
N ILE A 436 9.94 -1.97 -9.57
CA ILE A 436 9.77 -0.54 -9.83
C ILE A 436 8.89 -0.31 -11.06
N LYS A 437 9.16 -1.00 -12.18
CA LYS A 437 8.36 -0.87 -13.41
C LYS A 437 6.89 -1.22 -13.17
N ARG A 438 6.62 -2.30 -12.42
CA ARG A 438 5.26 -2.66 -12.02
C ARG A 438 4.61 -1.54 -11.21
N ASN A 439 5.30 -1.03 -10.18
CA ASN A 439 4.78 0.07 -9.35
C ASN A 439 4.49 1.34 -10.19
N LEU A 440 5.35 1.66 -11.17
CA LEU A 440 5.14 2.78 -12.09
C LEU A 440 3.93 2.56 -13.02
N GLN A 441 3.75 1.33 -13.54
CA GLN A 441 2.59 0.98 -14.36
C GLN A 441 1.30 1.05 -13.57
N ASP A 442 1.27 0.49 -12.37
CA ASP A 442 0.11 0.53 -11.48
C ASP A 442 -0.25 1.97 -11.11
N GLY A 443 0.76 2.78 -10.75
CA GLY A 443 0.57 4.19 -10.45
C GLY A 443 0.07 4.99 -11.66
N TYR A 444 0.58 4.73 -12.86
CA TYR A 444 0.12 5.35 -14.10
C TYR A 444 -1.35 5.02 -14.37
N GLN A 445 -1.74 3.74 -14.31
CA GLN A 445 -3.13 3.31 -14.51
C GLN A 445 -4.07 3.88 -13.45
N HIS A 446 -3.63 3.92 -12.20
CA HIS A 446 -4.41 4.54 -11.13
C HIS A 446 -4.59 6.05 -11.40
N MET A 447 -3.55 6.75 -11.85
CA MET A 447 -3.65 8.18 -12.18
C MET A 447 -4.67 8.51 -13.28
N LEU A 448 -4.94 7.57 -14.20
CA LEU A 448 -5.95 7.77 -15.25
C LEU A 448 -7.38 7.90 -14.70
N HIS A 449 -7.68 7.35 -13.51
CA HIS A 449 -8.98 7.55 -12.85
C HIS A 449 -9.23 9.01 -12.46
N TYR A 450 -8.16 9.79 -12.34
CA TYR A 450 -8.20 11.19 -11.93
C TYR A 450 -8.18 12.18 -13.11
N ARG A 451 -8.14 11.65 -14.34
CA ARG A 451 -8.02 12.40 -15.59
C ARG A 451 -9.39 12.84 -16.11
N HIS A 452 -9.46 14.06 -16.63
CA HIS A 452 -10.61 14.67 -17.29
C HIS A 452 -10.54 14.54 -18.82
N ASP A 453 -11.67 14.75 -19.50
CA ASP A 453 -11.75 14.67 -20.96
C ASP A 453 -10.88 15.72 -21.67
N ASP A 454 -10.73 16.90 -21.07
CA ASP A 454 -9.87 17.99 -21.55
C ASP A 454 -8.37 17.74 -21.36
N GLY A 455 -7.97 16.61 -20.76
CA GLY A 455 -6.58 16.23 -20.51
C GLY A 455 -6.02 16.66 -19.16
N SER A 456 -6.79 17.39 -18.36
CA SER A 456 -6.40 17.80 -17.01
C SER A 456 -6.56 16.68 -15.98
N PHE A 457 -5.91 16.84 -14.82
CA PHE A 457 -6.02 15.93 -13.68
C PHE A 457 -6.56 16.67 -12.44
N SER A 458 -7.28 15.95 -11.57
CA SER A 458 -7.79 16.50 -10.30
C SER A 458 -7.65 15.48 -9.17
N SER A 459 -7.54 15.89 -7.92
CA SER A 459 -7.22 14.96 -6.82
C SER A 459 -8.25 13.85 -6.62
N PHE A 460 -9.47 14.03 -7.11
CA PHE A 460 -10.61 13.14 -6.90
C PHE A 460 -11.32 12.73 -8.21
N GLY A 461 -10.76 13.11 -9.36
CA GLY A 461 -11.26 12.70 -10.68
C GLY A 461 -12.47 13.48 -11.20
N PRO A 462 -12.94 13.11 -12.41
CA PRO A 462 -13.99 13.84 -13.15
C PRO A 462 -15.41 13.56 -12.64
N THR A 463 -15.58 12.55 -11.79
CA THR A 463 -16.88 12.10 -11.33
C THR A 463 -17.52 13.14 -10.43
N LYS A 464 -18.80 13.43 -10.68
CA LYS A 464 -19.62 14.17 -9.73
C LYS A 464 -19.90 13.27 -8.52
N TRP A 465 -19.53 13.72 -7.33
CA TRP A 465 -19.88 13.01 -6.09
C TRP A 465 -21.37 13.13 -5.78
N ARG A 466 -21.94 14.29 -6.07
CA ARG A 466 -23.37 14.58 -5.90
C ARG A 466 -23.95 15.26 -7.14
N GLN A 467 -25.25 15.13 -7.34
CA GLN A 467 -25.91 15.67 -8.54
C GLN A 467 -25.84 17.20 -8.60
N GLU A 468 -25.89 17.83 -7.43
CA GLU A 468 -25.76 19.27 -7.18
C GLU A 468 -24.34 19.81 -7.26
N ASP A 469 -23.31 18.96 -7.21
CA ASP A 469 -21.92 19.41 -7.31
C ASP A 469 -21.65 19.97 -8.73
N PRO A 470 -20.89 21.08 -8.84
CA PRO A 470 -20.52 21.64 -10.14
C PRO A 470 -19.69 20.62 -10.95
N VAL A 471 -19.71 20.75 -12.27
CA VAL A 471 -18.76 20.00 -13.12
C VAL A 471 -17.35 20.45 -12.72
N ARG A 472 -16.51 19.50 -12.30
CA ARG A 472 -15.18 19.79 -11.79
C ARG A 472 -14.26 20.14 -12.96
N ASN A 473 -13.53 21.23 -12.81
CA ASN A 473 -12.37 21.53 -13.66
C ASN A 473 -11.16 20.80 -13.10
N GLY A 474 -10.24 20.34 -13.97
CA GLY A 474 -8.97 19.84 -13.48
C GLY A 474 -8.11 20.94 -12.86
N SER A 475 -7.23 20.51 -11.96
CA SER A 475 -6.26 21.38 -11.29
C SER A 475 -5.06 21.62 -12.20
N THR A 476 -4.73 22.89 -12.37
CA THR A 476 -3.54 23.34 -13.10
C THR A 476 -2.27 22.82 -12.42
N TRP A 477 -2.21 22.90 -11.10
CA TRP A 477 -1.07 22.41 -10.33
C TRP A 477 -0.88 20.89 -10.47
N LEU A 478 -1.93 20.10 -10.23
CA LEU A 478 -1.81 18.65 -10.27
C LEU A 478 -1.50 18.17 -11.69
N THR A 479 -2.11 18.80 -12.69
CA THR A 479 -1.82 18.51 -14.11
C THR A 479 -0.35 18.76 -14.43
N ALA A 480 0.21 19.91 -14.04
CA ALA A 480 1.64 20.20 -14.22
C ALA A 480 2.53 19.15 -13.51
N TYR A 481 2.19 18.79 -12.28
CA TYR A 481 2.94 17.80 -11.51
C TYR A 481 2.92 16.39 -12.14
N VAL A 482 1.76 15.96 -12.63
CA VAL A 482 1.57 14.69 -13.34
C VAL A 482 2.35 14.69 -14.65
N LEU A 483 2.21 15.72 -15.47
CA LEU A 483 2.90 15.83 -16.77
C LEU A 483 4.41 15.80 -16.61
N ARG A 484 4.95 16.59 -15.67
CA ARG A 484 6.37 16.58 -15.32
C ARG A 484 6.86 15.18 -14.97
N SER A 485 6.09 14.44 -14.18
CA SER A 485 6.47 13.10 -13.71
C SER A 485 6.32 12.04 -14.80
N PHE A 486 5.24 12.08 -15.59
CA PHE A 486 5.00 11.15 -16.70
C PHE A 486 6.05 11.32 -17.79
N SER A 487 6.46 12.56 -18.09
CA SER A 487 7.58 12.83 -18.99
C SER A 487 8.87 12.14 -18.55
N LYS A 488 9.13 11.98 -17.24
CA LYS A 488 10.32 11.28 -16.73
C LYS A 488 10.24 9.76 -16.85
N ILE A 489 9.05 9.18 -16.81
CA ILE A 489 8.87 7.72 -16.79
C ILE A 489 8.52 7.12 -18.15
N LYS A 490 8.31 7.95 -19.18
CA LYS A 490 8.00 7.51 -20.56
C LYS A 490 9.07 6.58 -21.17
N ASP A 491 10.33 6.75 -20.75
CA ASP A 491 11.44 5.92 -21.21
C ASP A 491 11.61 4.63 -20.37
N ILE A 492 10.77 4.46 -19.35
CA ILE A 492 10.81 3.34 -18.39
C ILE A 492 9.61 2.39 -18.60
N ILE A 493 8.43 2.96 -18.85
CA ILE A 493 7.17 2.24 -19.09
C ILE A 493 6.49 2.81 -20.34
N ASP A 494 5.67 2.00 -21.01
CA ASP A 494 4.91 2.42 -22.19
C ASP A 494 3.74 3.32 -21.80
N LEU A 495 3.72 4.56 -22.31
CA LEU A 495 2.73 5.59 -22.02
C LEU A 495 2.08 6.06 -23.32
N ASP A 496 0.79 6.42 -23.25
CA ASP A 496 0.12 7.03 -24.40
C ASP A 496 0.53 8.50 -24.55
N GLU A 497 1.32 8.80 -25.58
CA GLU A 497 1.77 10.16 -25.90
C GLU A 497 0.61 11.15 -26.11
N GLN A 498 -0.56 10.68 -26.54
CA GLN A 498 -1.74 11.55 -26.71
C GLN A 498 -2.26 12.06 -25.36
N ILE A 499 -2.07 11.31 -24.28
CA ILE A 499 -2.46 11.72 -22.93
C ILE A 499 -1.57 12.88 -22.47
N LEU A 500 -0.26 12.79 -22.69
CA LEU A 500 0.68 13.87 -22.40
C LEU A 500 0.36 15.11 -23.24
N ALA A 501 0.19 14.95 -24.56
CA ALA A 501 -0.08 16.05 -25.47
C ALA A 501 -1.34 16.84 -25.06
N LYS A 502 -2.45 16.16 -24.78
CA LYS A 502 -3.69 16.81 -24.32
C LYS A 502 -3.51 17.55 -22.99
N GLY A 503 -2.73 16.98 -22.06
CA GLY A 503 -2.47 17.65 -20.79
C GLY A 503 -1.63 18.92 -20.96
N TYR A 504 -0.62 18.91 -21.83
CA TYR A 504 0.16 20.12 -22.16
C TYR A 504 -0.71 21.16 -22.88
N GLU A 505 -1.58 20.76 -23.81
CA GLU A 505 -2.56 21.64 -24.44
C GLU A 505 -3.44 22.32 -23.38
N PHE A 506 -4.01 21.56 -22.44
CA PHE A 506 -4.75 22.11 -21.31
C PHE A 506 -3.93 23.12 -20.51
N LEU A 507 -2.69 22.76 -20.15
CA LEU A 507 -1.83 23.63 -19.34
C LEU A 507 -1.61 24.98 -20.02
N LEU A 508 -1.38 24.99 -21.34
CA LEU A 508 -1.22 26.22 -22.12
C LEU A 508 -2.47 27.11 -22.12
N THR A 509 -3.68 26.55 -22.03
CA THR A 509 -4.92 27.34 -21.89
C THR A 509 -5.03 28.08 -20.56
N ARG A 510 -4.22 27.71 -19.57
CA ARG A 510 -4.18 28.31 -18.23
C ARG A 510 -3.13 29.42 -18.07
N GLN A 511 -2.36 29.71 -19.12
CA GLN A 511 -1.39 30.80 -19.11
C GLN A 511 -2.06 32.14 -19.44
N ALA A 512 -1.98 33.10 -18.52
CA ALA A 512 -2.46 34.46 -18.71
C ALA A 512 -1.50 35.30 -19.59
N GLU A 513 -1.97 36.45 -20.06
CA GLU A 513 -1.19 37.34 -20.94
C GLU A 513 0.12 37.85 -20.30
N ASN A 514 0.12 38.03 -18.97
CA ASN A 514 1.29 38.44 -18.21
C ASN A 514 2.30 37.29 -17.96
N GLY A 515 2.02 36.08 -18.47
CA GLY A 515 2.86 34.89 -18.35
C GLY A 515 2.61 34.03 -17.11
N SER A 516 1.77 34.48 -16.16
CA SER A 516 1.39 33.68 -14.99
C SER A 516 0.41 32.56 -15.34
N PHE A 517 0.44 31.47 -14.58
CA PHE A 517 -0.56 30.39 -14.68
C PHE A 517 -1.62 30.55 -13.59
N THR A 518 -2.89 30.36 -13.97
CA THR A 518 -4.04 30.52 -13.07
C THR A 518 -4.69 29.18 -12.75
N GLU A 519 -5.25 29.05 -11.54
CA GLU A 519 -6.03 27.88 -11.13
C GLU A 519 -7.53 28.17 -11.26
N HIS A 520 -8.28 27.21 -11.81
CA HIS A 520 -9.73 27.28 -11.97
C HIS A 520 -10.45 26.01 -11.43
N GLY A 521 -9.69 25.04 -10.89
CA GLY A 521 -10.20 23.82 -10.26
C GLY A 521 -10.16 23.85 -8.72
N GLU A 522 -10.72 22.83 -8.10
CA GLU A 522 -10.66 22.62 -6.64
C GLU A 522 -9.24 22.17 -6.24
N TYR A 523 -8.65 22.88 -5.27
CA TYR A 523 -7.27 22.68 -4.85
C TYR A 523 -7.11 22.80 -3.33
N PHE A 524 -6.47 21.80 -2.73
CA PHE A 524 -6.56 21.54 -1.29
C PHE A 524 -5.35 22.03 -0.46
N TYR A 525 -4.29 22.54 -1.08
CA TYR A 525 -3.09 22.99 -0.36
C TYR A 525 -2.84 24.50 -0.52
N SER A 526 -3.16 25.28 0.52
CA SER A 526 -3.23 26.75 0.43
C SER A 526 -1.93 27.45 0.02
N SER A 527 -0.75 26.98 0.45
CA SER A 527 0.55 27.61 0.14
C SER A 527 0.97 27.48 -1.33
N GLN A 528 0.39 26.53 -2.06
CA GLN A 528 0.62 26.32 -3.49
C GLN A 528 -0.40 27.07 -4.37
N ARG A 529 -1.33 27.86 -3.77
CA ARG A 529 -2.28 28.74 -4.48
C ARG A 529 -1.64 29.99 -5.08
N SER A 530 -0.40 30.35 -4.70
CA SER A 530 0.21 31.58 -5.21
C SER A 530 0.45 31.47 -6.72
N LEU A 531 0.15 32.54 -7.46
CA LEU A 531 0.44 32.60 -8.91
C LEU A 531 1.92 32.33 -9.19
N LEU A 532 2.81 32.71 -8.27
CA LEU A 532 4.23 32.45 -8.35
C LEU A 532 4.53 30.93 -8.31
N THR A 533 3.95 30.21 -7.34
CA THR A 533 4.10 28.76 -7.19
C THR A 533 3.51 27.98 -8.36
N LEU A 534 2.31 28.37 -8.81
CA LEU A 534 1.65 27.75 -9.97
C LEU A 534 2.49 27.93 -11.24
N THR A 535 2.94 29.17 -11.50
CA THR A 535 3.77 29.46 -12.67
C THR A 535 5.10 28.71 -12.62
N ALA A 536 5.72 28.61 -11.45
CA ALA A 536 6.98 27.86 -11.29
C ALA A 536 6.81 26.36 -11.53
N ASN A 537 5.74 25.74 -11.01
CA ASN A 537 5.46 24.33 -11.26
C ASN A 537 5.08 24.05 -12.72
N SER A 538 4.27 24.92 -13.34
CA SER A 538 3.95 24.83 -14.77
C SER A 538 5.20 24.98 -15.64
N LEU A 539 6.10 25.91 -15.31
CA LEU A 539 7.39 26.04 -15.99
C LEU A 539 8.23 24.76 -15.86
N LEU A 540 8.33 24.19 -14.66
CA LEU A 540 9.04 22.93 -14.45
C LEU A 540 8.45 21.77 -15.28
N ALA A 541 7.14 21.75 -15.51
CA ALA A 541 6.50 20.77 -16.38
C ALA A 541 6.81 21.03 -17.86
N LEU A 542 6.69 22.28 -18.33
CA LEU A 542 6.96 22.66 -19.72
C LEU A 542 8.43 22.40 -20.13
N LEU A 543 9.37 22.49 -19.19
CA LEU A 543 10.78 22.16 -19.43
C LEU A 543 11.02 20.66 -19.67
N GLU A 544 10.07 19.80 -19.32
CA GLU A 544 10.13 18.33 -19.51
C GLU A 544 9.33 17.86 -20.74
N GLU A 545 8.74 18.79 -21.49
CA GLU A 545 8.05 18.50 -22.74
C GLU A 545 9.06 18.12 -23.83
N GLU A 546 8.76 17.11 -24.64
CA GLU A 546 9.66 16.69 -25.72
C GLU A 546 9.78 17.74 -26.84
N LYS A 547 8.70 18.50 -27.06
CA LYS A 547 8.64 19.62 -28.00
C LYS A 547 8.25 20.89 -27.23
N PRO A 548 9.20 21.51 -26.50
CA PRO A 548 8.89 22.61 -25.61
C PRO A 548 8.23 23.79 -26.32
N ASN A 549 7.12 24.28 -25.77
CA ASN A 549 6.55 25.55 -26.21
C ASN A 549 7.39 26.74 -25.70
N GLN A 550 8.40 27.13 -26.48
CA GLN A 550 9.34 28.19 -26.09
C GLN A 550 8.65 29.52 -25.76
N ALA A 551 7.59 29.89 -26.49
CA ALA A 551 6.87 31.14 -26.22
C ALA A 551 6.17 31.13 -24.85
N ALA A 552 5.61 30.00 -24.44
CA ALA A 552 5.03 29.84 -23.12
C ALA A 552 6.10 29.84 -22.01
N ILE A 553 7.23 29.17 -22.26
CA ILE A 553 8.38 29.14 -21.34
C ILE A 553 8.94 30.55 -21.12
N ASP A 554 9.18 31.31 -22.18
CA ASP A 554 9.74 32.66 -22.10
C ASP A 554 8.82 33.61 -21.31
N LYS A 555 7.50 33.51 -21.51
CA LYS A 555 6.51 34.27 -20.75
C LYS A 555 6.52 33.89 -19.26
N ALA A 556 6.58 32.60 -18.94
CA ALA A 556 6.64 32.13 -17.56
C ALA A 556 7.94 32.60 -16.87
N VAL A 557 9.08 32.48 -17.55
CA VAL A 557 10.38 32.97 -17.05
C VAL A 557 10.36 34.47 -16.82
N ALA A 558 9.77 35.25 -17.73
CA ALA A 558 9.64 36.70 -17.57
C ALA A 558 8.79 37.05 -16.34
N TYR A 559 7.64 36.39 -16.15
CA TYR A 559 6.80 36.59 -14.97
C TYR A 559 7.55 36.24 -13.67
N LEU A 560 8.17 35.06 -13.59
CA LEU A 560 8.90 34.65 -12.39
C LEU A 560 10.08 35.60 -12.11
N SER A 561 10.83 36.00 -13.13
CA SER A 561 11.97 36.91 -12.97
C SER A 561 11.55 38.27 -12.39
N ALA A 562 10.38 38.77 -12.79
CA ALA A 562 9.85 40.04 -12.30
C ALA A 562 9.29 39.96 -10.87
N ASN A 563 8.66 38.84 -10.48
CA ASN A 563 7.87 38.76 -9.24
C ASN A 563 8.56 38.00 -8.10
N THR A 564 9.60 37.19 -8.36
CA THR A 564 10.23 36.34 -7.32
C THR A 564 10.92 37.15 -6.21
N ALA A 565 11.54 38.29 -6.55
CA ALA A 565 12.25 39.11 -5.57
C ALA A 565 11.31 39.78 -4.56
N GLU A 566 10.09 40.12 -4.99
CA GLU A 566 9.07 40.83 -4.20
C GLU A 566 8.29 39.89 -3.26
N SER A 567 8.35 38.58 -3.48
CA SER A 567 7.67 37.61 -2.63
C SER A 567 8.25 37.60 -1.21
N ILE A 568 7.34 37.76 -0.23
CA ILE A 568 7.62 37.73 1.21
C ILE A 568 7.70 36.27 1.70
N GLU A 569 6.82 35.42 1.17
CA GLU A 569 6.76 33.99 1.50
C GLU A 569 7.96 33.25 0.89
N LEU A 570 8.61 32.42 1.69
CA LEU A 570 9.85 31.74 1.33
C LEU A 570 9.60 30.49 0.48
N LEU A 571 8.48 29.79 0.65
CA LEU A 571 8.12 28.61 -0.10
C LEU A 571 7.86 28.94 -1.59
N PRO A 572 6.90 29.82 -1.95
CA PRO A 572 6.73 30.26 -3.34
C PRO A 572 8.04 30.77 -3.96
N LYS A 573 8.82 31.53 -3.20
CA LYS A 573 10.12 32.06 -3.62
C LYS A 573 11.13 30.96 -3.91
N SER A 574 11.27 29.95 -3.04
CA SER A 574 12.22 28.85 -3.23
C SER A 574 11.89 27.99 -4.46
N ILE A 575 10.60 27.73 -4.72
CA ILE A 575 10.13 26.99 -5.89
C ILE A 575 10.41 27.79 -7.16
N ALA A 576 10.09 29.09 -7.16
CA ALA A 576 10.34 29.98 -8.31
C ALA A 576 11.82 30.09 -8.65
N ILE A 577 12.69 30.22 -7.63
CA ILE A 577 14.15 30.25 -7.80
C ILE A 577 14.63 28.94 -8.42
N TYR A 578 14.15 27.80 -7.95
CA TYR A 578 14.50 26.51 -8.52
C TYR A 578 14.05 26.38 -9.99
N ALA A 579 12.82 26.81 -10.30
CA ALA A 579 12.32 26.81 -11.67
C ALA A 579 13.14 27.72 -12.61
N LEU A 580 13.52 28.92 -12.15
CA LEU A 580 14.40 29.83 -12.87
C LEU A 580 15.81 29.25 -13.07
N GLN A 581 16.36 28.58 -12.06
CA GLN A 581 17.65 27.89 -12.15
C GLN A 581 17.59 26.76 -13.18
N LYS A 582 16.51 25.96 -13.20
CA LYS A 582 16.30 24.91 -14.22
C LYS A 582 16.12 25.46 -15.63
N ALA A 583 15.42 26.60 -15.76
CA ALA A 583 15.29 27.31 -17.03
C ALA A 583 16.57 28.04 -17.47
N LYS A 584 17.63 28.05 -16.63
CA LYS A 584 18.89 28.80 -16.86
C LYS A 584 18.64 30.28 -17.11
N ALA A 585 17.70 30.87 -16.38
CA ALA A 585 17.36 32.29 -16.50
C ALA A 585 18.56 33.18 -16.07
N PRO A 586 18.79 34.34 -16.72
CA PRO A 586 19.95 35.19 -16.42
C PRO A 586 20.04 35.67 -14.96
N GLU A 587 18.90 35.94 -14.32
CA GLU A 587 18.84 36.41 -12.92
C GLU A 587 18.92 35.25 -11.90
N ALA A 588 18.91 33.99 -12.33
CA ALA A 588 18.81 32.83 -11.43
C ALA A 588 19.95 32.80 -10.40
N ALA A 589 21.20 33.00 -10.82
CA ALA A 589 22.37 33.00 -9.93
C ALA A 589 22.26 34.04 -8.80
N LYS A 590 21.76 35.24 -9.11
CA LYS A 590 21.54 36.31 -8.14
C LYS A 590 20.42 35.97 -7.16
N GLN A 591 19.34 35.36 -7.66
CA GLN A 591 18.24 34.92 -6.79
C GLN A 591 18.65 33.74 -5.89
N VAL A 592 19.44 32.79 -6.39
CA VAL A 592 20.02 31.70 -5.58
C VAL A 592 20.91 32.25 -4.46
N ALA A 593 21.74 33.24 -4.75
CA ALA A 593 22.55 33.92 -3.73
C ALA A 593 21.68 34.63 -2.68
N SER A 594 20.59 35.27 -3.11
CA SER A 594 19.60 35.88 -2.20
C SER A 594 18.95 34.84 -1.29
N LEU A 595 18.51 33.71 -1.85
CA LEU A 595 17.96 32.60 -1.07
C LEU A 595 18.97 32.06 -0.06
N LYS A 596 20.23 31.89 -0.47
CA LYS A 596 21.32 31.45 0.42
C LYS A 596 21.49 32.37 1.63
N SER A 597 21.35 33.68 1.45
CA SER A 597 21.46 34.66 2.56
C SER A 597 20.35 34.56 3.61
N LEU A 598 19.23 33.91 3.29
CA LEU A 598 18.10 33.71 4.20
C LEU A 598 18.23 32.44 5.06
N ALA A 599 19.28 31.64 4.82
CA ALA A 599 19.51 30.40 5.53
C ALA A 599 19.67 30.62 7.04
N LYS A 600 19.18 29.66 7.82
CA LYS A 600 19.39 29.54 9.26
C LYS A 600 20.51 28.56 9.52
N HIS A 601 21.27 28.83 10.57
CA HIS A 601 22.42 28.05 10.96
C HIS A 601 22.36 27.77 12.47
N GLU A 602 22.53 26.50 12.82
CA GLU A 602 22.68 26.03 14.20
C GLU A 602 23.60 24.81 14.19
N ASP A 603 24.66 24.84 14.98
CA ASP A 603 25.70 23.80 15.02
C ASP A 603 26.19 23.36 13.62
N ASP A 604 25.95 22.10 13.25
CA ASP A 604 26.31 21.48 11.98
C ASP A 604 25.09 21.33 11.04
N ARG A 605 24.15 22.28 11.10
CA ARG A 605 22.88 22.26 10.37
C ARG A 605 22.57 23.60 9.71
N THR A 606 21.98 23.52 8.51
CA THR A 606 21.54 24.67 7.73
C THR A 606 20.14 24.40 7.16
N TRP A 607 19.19 25.32 7.32
CA TRP A 607 17.82 25.15 6.80
C TRP A 607 17.14 26.48 6.51
N TRP A 608 15.94 26.42 5.93
CA TRP A 608 15.09 27.57 5.62
C TRP A 608 13.72 27.39 6.27
N THR A 609 13.18 28.48 6.80
CA THR A 609 11.90 28.49 7.51
C THR A 609 11.19 29.82 7.33
N GLU A 610 9.86 29.79 7.23
CA GLU A 610 9.01 31.00 7.12
C GLU A 610 8.64 31.60 8.48
N ASP A 611 8.68 30.82 9.57
CA ASP A 611 8.12 31.24 10.86
C ASP A 611 9.18 31.23 11.98
N LEU A 612 9.68 32.43 12.29
CA LEU A 612 10.69 32.64 13.32
C LEU A 612 10.15 32.62 14.75
N ASP A 613 8.84 32.85 14.94
CA ASP A 613 8.22 32.95 16.27
C ASP A 613 7.71 31.59 16.76
N LYS A 614 7.33 30.69 15.84
CA LYS A 614 6.98 29.30 16.19
C LYS A 614 8.16 28.48 16.75
N LEU A 615 9.41 28.84 16.46
CA LEU A 615 10.62 28.25 17.05
C LEU A 615 10.72 28.44 18.58
N ARG A 616 9.95 29.36 19.17
CA ARG A 616 10.05 29.75 20.59
C ARG A 616 8.80 29.50 21.43
N ALA A 617 7.66 29.16 20.81
CA ALA A 617 6.37 29.10 21.50
C ALA A 617 6.12 27.81 22.30
N SER A 618 6.85 26.72 22.02
CA SER A 618 6.73 25.50 22.80
C SER A 618 7.62 25.52 24.03
N LYS A 619 6.98 25.59 25.19
CA LYS A 619 7.66 25.48 26.48
C LYS A 619 8.24 24.08 26.75
N ASN A 620 7.89 23.06 25.95
CA ASN A 620 8.20 21.66 26.23
C ASN A 620 9.37 21.09 25.42
N CYS A 621 9.79 21.73 24.31
CA CYS A 621 11.06 21.39 23.65
C CYS A 621 11.62 22.58 22.86
N GLY A 622 12.71 23.16 23.33
CA GLY A 622 13.41 24.29 22.69
C GLY A 622 14.46 23.90 21.65
N ARG A 623 14.44 22.67 21.13
CA ARG A 623 15.45 22.17 20.18
C ARG A 623 14.91 22.20 18.75
N TRP A 624 15.75 22.53 17.76
CA TRP A 624 15.34 22.70 16.35
C TRP A 624 14.70 21.46 15.72
N TRP A 625 14.97 20.28 16.29
CA TRP A 625 14.54 19.00 15.75
C TRP A 625 13.21 18.46 16.29
N CYS A 626 12.69 19.07 17.36
CA CYS A 626 11.39 18.72 17.92
C CYS A 626 10.21 19.16 17.03
N TRP A 627 10.51 19.94 15.98
CA TRP A 627 9.55 20.55 15.07
C TRP A 627 9.85 20.03 13.66
N ILE A 628 8.99 19.17 13.13
CA ILE A 628 9.05 18.74 11.73
C ILE A 628 7.90 19.40 11.00
N TRP A 629 8.14 20.57 10.40
CA TRP A 629 7.17 21.19 9.51
C TRP A 629 7.45 20.73 8.08
N SER A 630 6.44 20.12 7.46
CA SER A 630 6.50 19.69 6.07
C SER A 630 6.92 20.83 5.13
N GLN A 631 6.50 22.06 5.43
CA GLN A 631 6.86 23.24 4.63
C GLN A 631 8.36 23.56 4.70
N ASP A 632 8.97 23.52 5.88
CA ASP A 632 10.40 23.79 6.04
C ASP A 632 11.26 22.74 5.32
N VAL A 633 10.81 21.48 5.31
CA VAL A 633 11.42 20.42 4.51
C VAL A 633 11.33 20.74 3.02
N GLU A 634 10.15 21.14 2.53
CA GLU A 634 9.93 21.50 1.13
C GLU A 634 10.82 22.70 0.71
N ILE A 635 10.80 23.80 1.48
CA ILE A 635 11.61 25.01 1.24
C ILE A 635 13.10 24.65 1.21
N THR A 636 13.57 23.94 2.23
CA THR A 636 14.98 23.56 2.37
C THR A 636 15.41 22.64 1.23
N SER A 637 14.51 21.77 0.76
CA SER A 637 14.78 20.87 -0.37
C SER A 637 14.89 21.63 -1.70
N TYR A 638 14.00 22.59 -1.97
CA TYR A 638 14.11 23.46 -3.16
C TYR A 638 15.34 24.38 -3.10
N ALA A 639 15.69 24.88 -1.92
CA ALA A 639 16.93 25.64 -1.71
C ALA A 639 18.16 24.76 -1.99
N LEU A 640 18.21 23.54 -1.44
CA LEU A 640 19.29 22.59 -1.70
C LEU A 640 19.39 22.22 -3.19
N LEU A 641 18.26 21.95 -3.84
CA LEU A 641 18.23 21.66 -5.27
C LEU A 641 18.78 22.83 -6.10
N SER A 642 18.39 24.06 -5.79
CA SER A 642 18.87 25.28 -6.43
C SER A 642 20.39 25.47 -6.23
N LEU A 643 20.88 25.23 -5.02
CA LEU A 643 22.31 25.31 -4.69
C LEU A 643 23.12 24.22 -5.42
N LEU A 644 22.61 22.99 -5.47
CA LEU A 644 23.26 21.88 -6.16
C LEU A 644 23.30 22.06 -7.69
N ASP A 645 22.32 22.75 -8.29
CA ASP A 645 22.33 23.15 -9.71
C ASP A 645 23.22 24.37 -9.98
N SER A 646 23.74 25.04 -8.94
CA SER A 646 24.71 26.11 -9.11
C SER A 646 26.11 25.51 -9.31
N ASP A 647 26.86 26.07 -10.26
CA ASP A 647 28.28 25.76 -10.46
C ASP A 647 29.16 26.35 -9.35
N GLN A 648 28.59 27.15 -8.44
CA GLN A 648 29.33 27.81 -7.36
C GLN A 648 29.44 26.98 -6.07
N GLU A 649 28.66 25.91 -5.93
CA GLU A 649 28.58 25.10 -4.72
C GLU A 649 29.11 23.68 -4.93
N THR A 650 29.81 23.17 -3.92
CA THR A 650 30.30 21.80 -3.86
C THR A 650 29.34 20.94 -3.03
N ALA A 651 29.44 19.62 -3.12
CA ALA A 651 28.66 18.74 -2.24
C ALA A 651 28.99 19.00 -0.76
N ASP A 652 30.26 19.21 -0.44
CA ASP A 652 30.70 19.46 0.93
C ASP A 652 30.15 20.78 1.50
N SER A 653 29.98 21.83 0.66
CA SER A 653 29.45 23.13 1.13
C SER A 653 27.98 23.07 1.55
N VAL A 654 27.22 22.08 1.08
CA VAL A 654 25.80 21.88 1.42
C VAL A 654 25.56 20.73 2.39
N LEU A 655 26.62 20.11 2.92
CA LEU A 655 26.52 18.94 3.81
C LEU A 655 25.68 19.21 5.06
N ASN A 656 25.78 20.41 5.64
CA ASN A 656 24.98 20.79 6.81
C ASN A 656 23.46 20.85 6.49
N THR A 657 23.11 21.23 5.27
CA THR A 657 21.71 21.20 4.79
C THR A 657 21.22 19.77 4.63
N VAL A 658 22.06 18.90 4.07
CA VAL A 658 21.74 17.46 3.90
C VAL A 658 21.56 16.78 5.25
N ARG A 659 22.44 17.05 6.22
CA ARG A 659 22.31 16.51 7.57
C ARG A 659 21.03 16.98 8.26
N TRP A 660 20.60 18.22 8.02
CA TRP A 660 19.31 18.70 8.51
C TRP A 660 18.15 17.94 7.87
N LEU A 661 18.10 17.83 6.54
CA LEU A 661 17.04 17.09 5.83
C LEU A 661 16.96 15.63 6.27
N ILE A 662 18.10 14.95 6.40
CA ILE A 662 18.14 13.55 6.85
C ILE A 662 17.56 13.40 8.25
N ALA A 663 17.84 14.35 9.15
CA ALA A 663 17.29 14.35 10.51
C ALA A 663 15.77 14.56 10.58
N GLN A 664 15.14 15.05 9.50
CA GLN A 664 13.68 15.22 9.39
C GLN A 664 12.96 14.01 8.80
N ARG A 665 13.70 12.98 8.33
CA ARG A 665 13.09 11.79 7.73
C ARG A 665 12.31 10.99 8.76
N ASN A 666 11.26 10.32 8.30
CA ASN A 666 10.54 9.32 9.07
C ASN A 666 11.28 7.96 9.03
N GLY A 667 10.82 7.00 9.84
CA GLY A 667 11.44 5.68 9.95
C GLY A 667 11.47 4.85 8.65
N PHE A 668 10.60 5.15 7.68
CA PHE A 668 10.52 4.46 6.39
C PHE A 668 11.39 5.10 5.31
N GLY A 669 12.02 6.23 5.61
CA GLY A 669 12.86 6.96 4.70
C GLY A 669 12.18 8.07 3.91
N GLY A 670 10.86 8.27 4.07
CA GLY A 670 10.14 9.45 3.59
C GLY A 670 10.15 10.59 4.62
N PHE A 671 9.25 11.56 4.46
CA PHE A 671 9.08 12.72 5.35
C PHE A 671 7.63 12.78 5.89
N ALA A 672 7.12 13.94 6.26
CA ALA A 672 5.85 14.08 6.97
C ALA A 672 4.64 14.07 6.01
N SER A 673 4.78 14.55 4.78
CA SER A 673 3.71 14.67 3.78
C SER A 673 4.11 14.14 2.39
N SER A 674 3.20 14.23 1.42
CA SER A 674 3.44 13.83 0.03
C SER A 674 4.51 14.68 -0.65
N GLN A 675 4.37 16.02 -0.60
CA GLN A 675 5.22 16.95 -1.34
C GLN A 675 6.63 17.03 -0.77
N ASP A 676 6.75 17.12 0.55
CA ASP A 676 8.05 17.20 1.21
C ASP A 676 8.88 15.92 0.96
N THR A 677 8.22 14.77 0.88
CA THR A 677 8.87 13.50 0.61
C THR A 677 9.44 13.45 -0.79
N VAL A 678 8.66 13.83 -1.79
CA VAL A 678 9.11 13.80 -3.19
C VAL A 678 10.26 14.78 -3.43
N VAL A 679 10.12 16.03 -3.00
CA VAL A 679 11.15 17.06 -3.23
C VAL A 679 12.37 16.79 -2.37
N GLY A 680 12.19 16.36 -1.11
CA GLY A 680 13.27 15.98 -0.20
C GLY A 680 14.09 14.81 -0.73
N LEU A 681 13.45 13.75 -1.21
CA LEU A 681 14.15 12.63 -1.85
C LEU A 681 14.88 13.06 -3.13
N THR A 682 14.27 13.90 -3.96
CA THR A 682 14.92 14.45 -5.16
C THR A 682 16.20 15.22 -4.77
N ALA A 683 16.16 16.02 -3.71
CA ALA A 683 17.29 16.78 -3.22
C ALA A 683 18.41 15.88 -2.67
N LEU A 684 18.06 14.87 -1.87
CA LEU A 684 19.01 13.89 -1.32
C LEU A 684 19.67 13.03 -2.41
N ILE A 685 18.91 12.60 -3.42
CA ILE A 685 19.43 11.85 -4.57
C ILE A 685 20.44 12.69 -5.34
N LYS A 686 20.06 13.93 -5.68
CA LYS A 686 20.95 14.84 -6.40
C LYS A 686 22.23 15.15 -5.63
N PHE A 687 22.14 15.29 -4.31
CA PHE A 687 23.31 15.42 -3.46
C PHE A 687 24.18 14.16 -3.55
N ALA A 688 23.60 12.96 -3.43
CA ALA A 688 24.33 11.70 -3.51
C ALA A 688 25.09 11.59 -4.86
N GLU A 689 24.42 11.90 -5.98
CA GLU A 689 25.03 11.93 -7.31
C GLU A 689 26.17 12.95 -7.44
N LYS A 690 26.02 14.16 -6.89
CA LYS A 690 27.05 15.21 -6.95
C LYS A 690 28.21 14.98 -5.98
N SER A 691 27.97 14.28 -4.86
CA SER A 691 28.97 14.06 -3.81
C SER A 691 30.06 13.06 -4.21
N GLY A 692 29.70 12.02 -4.96
CA GLY A 692 30.61 10.93 -5.30
C GLY A 692 31.18 10.20 -4.08
N TYR A 693 30.50 10.24 -2.93
CA TYR A 693 30.97 9.55 -1.73
C TYR A 693 30.92 8.03 -1.91
N GLU A 694 31.99 7.36 -1.52
CA GLU A 694 32.04 5.90 -1.52
C GLU A 694 31.20 5.31 -0.39
N ALA A 695 30.59 4.16 -0.67
CA ALA A 695 29.82 3.41 0.31
C ALA A 695 30.66 3.04 1.52
N ALA A 696 30.05 3.09 2.70
CA ALA A 696 30.72 2.81 3.95
C ALA A 696 31.24 1.37 4.05
N LYS A 697 32.47 1.24 4.54
CA LYS A 697 33.05 -0.02 5.04
C LYS A 697 33.29 0.11 6.54
N TRP A 698 32.22 0.04 7.32
CA TRP A 698 32.24 0.36 8.75
C TRP A 698 32.07 -0.89 9.62
N GLU A 699 32.72 -0.88 10.77
CA GLU A 699 32.32 -1.65 11.95
C GLU A 699 31.66 -0.69 12.93
N VAL A 700 30.41 -0.96 13.30
CA VAL A 700 29.63 -0.15 14.23
C VAL A 700 29.31 -0.99 15.46
N THR A 701 29.70 -0.49 16.64
CA THR A 701 29.28 -1.05 17.92
C THR A 701 28.25 -0.10 18.54
N VAL A 702 27.09 -0.63 18.93
CA VAL A 702 26.03 0.13 19.59
C VAL A 702 25.60 -0.56 20.89
N SER A 703 25.45 0.23 21.94
CA SER A 703 25.01 -0.24 23.26
C SER A 703 23.96 0.70 23.84
N ASN A 704 23.02 0.16 24.62
CA ASN A 704 22.03 0.99 25.33
C ASN A 704 22.37 1.19 26.81
N LYS A 705 21.94 2.32 27.35
CA LYS A 705 21.79 2.53 28.79
C LYS A 705 20.33 2.38 29.17
N GLY A 706 20.03 1.48 30.10
CA GLY A 706 18.65 1.20 30.52
C GLY A 706 18.59 0.16 31.62
N LYS A 707 17.38 -0.36 31.90
CA LYS A 707 17.20 -1.44 32.90
C LYS A 707 17.89 -2.75 32.49
N ARG A 708 17.94 -3.01 31.18
CA ARG A 708 18.64 -4.15 30.58
C ARG A 708 19.60 -3.62 29.53
N GLU A 709 20.88 -3.89 29.73
CA GLU A 709 21.93 -3.53 28.79
C GLU A 709 22.06 -4.61 27.70
N LYS A 710 22.26 -4.15 26.48
CA LYS A 710 22.45 -4.93 25.28
C LYS A 710 23.50 -4.20 24.44
N THR A 711 24.46 -4.94 23.91
CA THR A 711 25.48 -4.43 23.01
C THR A 711 25.47 -5.27 21.75
N GLU A 712 25.49 -4.60 20.61
CA GLU A 712 25.33 -5.21 19.29
C GLU A 712 26.37 -4.64 18.33
N LYS A 713 26.79 -5.49 17.38
CA LYS A 713 27.78 -5.14 16.36
C LYS A 713 27.17 -5.30 14.98
N LEU A 714 27.33 -4.27 14.17
CA LEU A 714 26.88 -4.22 12.78
C LEU A 714 28.06 -3.88 11.88
N ASN A 715 27.99 -4.31 10.62
CA ASN A 715 29.03 -4.02 9.64
C ASN A 715 28.44 -3.63 8.29
N THR A 716 29.14 -2.77 7.56
CA THR A 716 28.82 -2.47 6.16
C THR A 716 29.96 -2.89 5.25
N SER A 717 29.60 -3.44 4.10
CA SER A 717 30.48 -3.91 3.04
C SER A 717 29.87 -3.55 1.69
N GLU A 718 30.62 -3.75 0.60
CA GLU A 718 30.11 -3.50 -0.76
C GLU A 718 28.92 -4.40 -1.13
N GLU A 719 28.76 -5.55 -0.47
CA GLU A 719 27.66 -6.48 -0.76
C GLU A 719 26.36 -6.12 -0.04
N ASN A 720 26.44 -5.39 1.08
CA ASN A 720 25.29 -5.10 1.94
C ASN A 720 25.05 -3.60 2.16
N ASP A 721 25.68 -2.72 1.39
CA ASP A 721 25.59 -1.27 1.59
C ASP A 721 24.19 -0.68 1.35
N LEU A 722 23.38 -1.29 0.47
CA LEU A 722 21.96 -0.96 0.27
C LEU A 722 21.03 -1.62 1.31
N LEU A 723 21.53 -2.58 2.11
CA LEU A 723 20.72 -3.30 3.09
C LEU A 723 20.63 -2.48 4.38
N LEU A 724 19.42 -2.02 4.71
CA LEU A 724 19.13 -1.45 6.02
C LEU A 724 19.14 -2.56 7.09
N GLN A 725 20.19 -2.60 7.89
CA GLN A 725 20.32 -3.50 9.04
C GLN A 725 19.70 -2.84 10.26
N THR A 726 18.81 -3.54 10.97
CA THR A 726 18.07 -2.98 12.11
C THR A 726 18.20 -3.87 13.34
N VAL A 727 18.39 -3.26 14.50
CA VAL A 727 18.52 -3.94 15.78
C VAL A 727 17.59 -3.31 16.81
N GLU A 728 16.73 -4.14 17.40
CA GLU A 728 15.81 -3.73 18.44
C GLU A 728 16.46 -3.82 19.84
N PHE A 729 16.24 -2.79 20.65
CA PHE A 729 16.76 -2.68 22.00
C PHE A 729 15.67 -2.93 23.06
N PRO A 730 16.04 -3.41 24.26
CA PRO A 730 15.08 -3.69 25.32
C PRO A 730 14.27 -2.45 25.75
N GLN A 731 13.04 -2.69 26.22
CA GLN A 731 12.18 -1.67 26.84
C GLN A 731 12.87 -0.99 28.04
N GLY A 732 12.60 0.31 28.25
CA GLY A 732 13.25 1.11 29.28
C GLY A 732 14.68 1.50 28.93
N THR A 733 15.02 1.50 27.64
CA THR A 733 16.23 2.13 27.12
C THR A 733 16.08 3.65 27.26
N LYS A 734 17.10 4.30 27.82
CA LYS A 734 17.14 5.76 27.99
C LYS A 734 18.04 6.43 26.95
N SER A 735 19.16 5.78 26.61
CA SER A 735 20.06 6.28 25.58
C SER A 735 20.78 5.18 24.83
N LEU A 736 21.25 5.52 23.64
CA LEU A 736 22.08 4.69 22.78
C LEU A 736 23.44 5.35 22.61
N GLU A 737 24.50 4.59 22.86
CA GLU A 737 25.87 4.97 22.55
C GLU A 737 26.35 4.14 21.37
N PHE A 738 26.86 4.80 20.33
CA PHE A 738 27.41 4.10 19.17
C PHE A 738 28.76 4.67 18.74
N GLU A 739 29.60 3.77 18.26
CA GLU A 739 30.94 4.04 17.77
C GLU A 739 31.10 3.38 16.40
N ALA A 740 31.47 4.17 15.40
CA ALA A 740 31.66 3.73 14.02
C ALA A 740 33.12 3.92 13.62
N LYS A 741 33.73 2.88 13.05
CA LYS A 741 35.12 2.88 12.55
C LYS A 741 35.19 2.38 11.12
N GLY A 742 35.96 3.06 10.28
CA GLY A 742 36.13 2.64 8.88
C GLY A 742 36.31 3.81 7.92
N THR A 743 35.91 3.60 6.66
CA THR A 743 36.01 4.59 5.57
C THR A 743 34.68 4.72 4.83
N GLY A 744 34.52 5.81 4.06
CA GLY A 744 33.32 6.09 3.29
C GLY A 744 32.22 6.79 4.11
N ALA A 745 31.05 6.94 3.51
CA ALA A 745 29.89 7.59 4.13
C ALA A 745 28.75 6.59 4.35
N ALA A 746 28.07 6.71 5.49
CA ALA A 746 26.91 5.89 5.84
C ALA A 746 25.87 6.73 6.59
N MET A 747 24.68 6.16 6.71
CA MET A 747 23.62 6.70 7.52
C MET A 747 23.32 5.76 8.70
N VAL A 748 23.28 6.34 9.88
CA VAL A 748 22.77 5.70 11.10
C VAL A 748 21.40 6.27 11.40
N GLN A 749 20.43 5.43 11.74
CA GLN A 749 19.06 5.85 12.03
C GLN A 749 18.62 5.28 13.38
N ILE A 750 18.10 6.12 14.27
CA ILE A 750 17.53 5.72 15.55
C ILE A 750 16.03 6.02 15.48
N SER A 751 15.23 4.97 15.40
CA SER A 751 13.77 5.07 15.35
C SER A 751 13.23 4.60 16.69
N TYR A 752 12.36 5.39 17.32
CA TYR A 752 11.68 4.96 18.54
C TYR A 752 10.23 5.38 18.54
N GLN A 753 9.40 4.58 19.19
CA GLN A 753 7.96 4.80 19.30
C GLN A 753 7.50 4.51 20.71
N TYR A 754 6.45 5.19 21.12
CA TYR A 754 5.85 5.06 22.45
C TYR A 754 4.40 5.56 22.42
N ASN A 755 3.56 5.13 23.34
CA ASN A 755 2.18 5.57 23.41
C ASN A 755 1.97 6.62 24.51
N VAL A 756 1.15 7.63 24.24
CA VAL A 756 0.70 8.64 25.22
C VAL A 756 -0.82 8.74 25.19
N VAL A 757 -1.42 9.11 26.33
CA VAL A 757 -2.88 9.32 26.47
C VAL A 757 -3.23 10.81 26.53
N GLU A 758 -2.22 11.68 26.56
CA GLU A 758 -2.43 13.13 26.57
C GLU A 758 -2.96 13.67 25.24
N LYS A 759 -3.75 14.73 25.35
CA LYS A 759 -4.27 15.49 24.22
C LYS A 759 -3.29 16.59 23.84
N GLU A 760 -3.45 17.14 22.64
CA GLU A 760 -2.64 18.27 22.20
C GLU A 760 -2.87 19.49 23.10
N PRO A 761 -1.79 20.13 23.61
CA PRO A 761 -1.91 21.31 24.45
C PRO A 761 -2.64 22.48 23.77
N LYS A 762 -2.53 22.57 22.44
CA LYS A 762 -3.17 23.57 21.60
C LYS A 762 -3.74 22.88 20.34
N PRO A 763 -5.00 22.43 20.36
CA PRO A 763 -5.58 21.72 19.23
C PRO A 763 -6.01 22.69 18.11
N SER A 764 -5.76 22.31 16.85
CA SER A 764 -6.17 23.08 15.66
C SER A 764 -7.61 22.79 15.22
N PHE A 765 -8.19 21.74 15.78
CA PHE A 765 -9.53 21.26 15.50
C PHE A 765 -10.25 20.98 16.82
N LYS A 766 -11.57 21.01 16.78
CA LYS A 766 -12.43 20.58 17.89
C LYS A 766 -13.13 19.31 17.47
N ILE A 767 -13.07 18.29 18.32
CA ILE A 767 -13.83 17.04 18.13
C ILE A 767 -14.84 16.94 19.27
N GLN A 768 -16.08 16.59 18.94
CA GLN A 768 -17.10 16.23 19.91
C GLN A 768 -17.65 14.85 19.57
N ILE A 769 -17.54 13.92 20.51
CA ILE A 769 -17.94 12.52 20.32
C ILE A 769 -19.17 12.27 21.19
N THR A 770 -20.24 11.78 20.58
CA THR A 770 -21.47 11.41 21.27
C THR A 770 -21.83 9.97 20.92
N VAL A 771 -21.91 9.10 21.93
CA VAL A 771 -22.49 7.76 21.76
C VAL A 771 -24.00 7.93 21.74
N LEU A 772 -24.64 7.55 20.63
CA LEU A 772 -26.07 7.77 20.44
C LEU A 772 -26.91 6.84 21.33
N PRO A 773 -28.10 7.28 21.81
CA PRO A 773 -28.97 6.47 22.67
C PRO A 773 -29.44 5.15 22.06
N GLU A 774 -29.47 5.09 20.73
CA GLU A 774 -29.82 3.91 19.91
C GLU A 774 -28.75 2.80 20.02
N SER A 775 -27.57 3.11 20.59
CA SER A 775 -26.51 2.13 20.82
C SER A 775 -26.93 1.04 21.80
N SER A 776 -26.67 -0.20 21.41
CA SER A 776 -26.83 -1.41 22.22
C SER A 776 -25.48 -2.12 22.38
N PRO A 777 -25.37 -3.14 23.25
CA PRO A 777 -24.16 -3.95 23.31
C PRO A 777 -23.79 -4.63 21.98
N ALA A 778 -24.75 -4.83 21.06
CA ALA A 778 -24.53 -5.47 19.77
C ALA A 778 -24.26 -4.46 18.63
N ASN A 779 -24.82 -3.26 18.71
CA ASN A 779 -24.67 -2.20 17.70
C ASN A 779 -24.26 -0.89 18.37
N LEU A 780 -23.13 -0.33 17.98
CA LEU A 780 -22.62 0.95 18.45
C LEU A 780 -22.86 2.00 17.37
N GLU A 781 -23.53 3.08 17.78
CA GLU A 781 -23.73 4.24 16.94
C GLU A 781 -23.05 5.47 17.54
N LEU A 782 -22.15 6.05 16.76
CA LEU A 782 -21.36 7.20 17.16
C LEU A 782 -21.74 8.41 16.30
N SER A 783 -21.88 9.56 16.93
CA SER A 783 -21.88 10.85 16.25
C SER A 783 -20.57 11.57 16.59
N VAL A 784 -19.74 11.78 15.58
CA VAL A 784 -18.46 12.48 15.68
C VAL A 784 -18.59 13.81 14.96
N CYS A 785 -18.59 14.91 15.70
CA CYS A 785 -18.63 16.26 15.15
C CYS A 785 -17.23 16.88 15.15
N VAL A 786 -16.83 17.47 14.03
CA VAL A 786 -15.53 18.12 13.84
C VAL A 786 -15.69 19.56 13.37
N ASP A 787 -14.87 20.46 13.91
CA ASP A 787 -14.81 21.87 13.52
C ASP A 787 -13.35 22.35 13.51
N TYR A 788 -13.03 23.30 12.62
CA TYR A 788 -11.70 23.90 12.55
C TYR A 788 -11.62 25.12 13.46
N VAL A 789 -10.69 25.13 14.42
CA VAL A 789 -10.63 26.16 15.49
C VAL A 789 -9.25 26.79 15.65
N GLU A 790 -8.36 26.58 14.68
CA GLU A 790 -6.97 27.08 14.71
C GLU A 790 -6.89 28.59 14.97
N GLU A 791 -6.00 29.00 15.87
CA GLU A 791 -5.73 30.41 16.13
C GLU A 791 -4.95 31.04 14.96
N GLY A 792 -5.51 32.07 14.32
CA GLY A 792 -4.87 32.76 13.19
C GLY A 792 -5.85 33.25 12.13
N GLU A 793 -5.32 33.83 11.04
CA GLU A 793 -6.11 34.42 9.95
C GLU A 793 -6.75 33.39 9.00
N SER A 794 -6.25 32.15 9.00
CA SER A 794 -6.78 31.06 8.18
C SER A 794 -8.25 30.78 8.53
N LYS A 795 -9.13 30.74 7.52
CA LYS A 795 -10.57 30.51 7.68
C LYS A 795 -10.99 29.05 7.47
N GLU A 796 -10.11 28.24 6.91
CA GLU A 796 -10.32 26.84 6.55
C GLU A 796 -8.99 26.07 6.67
N SER A 797 -9.07 24.79 7.00
CA SER A 797 -7.92 23.88 6.90
C SER A 797 -7.56 23.62 5.43
N ASN A 798 -6.43 22.95 5.20
CA ASN A 798 -6.24 22.24 3.93
C ASN A 798 -7.10 20.94 3.95
N MET A 799 -6.76 19.94 3.14
CA MET A 799 -7.35 18.60 3.26
C MET A 799 -7.19 18.07 4.69
N ALA A 800 -8.27 17.60 5.28
CA ALA A 800 -8.29 17.08 6.64
C ALA A 800 -8.67 15.60 6.64
N ILE A 801 -8.02 14.80 7.48
CA ILE A 801 -8.33 13.38 7.67
C ILE A 801 -8.85 13.18 9.08
N LEU A 802 -9.98 12.49 9.20
CA LEU A 802 -10.57 12.05 10.46
C LEU A 802 -10.41 10.53 10.57
N GLU A 803 -9.70 10.09 11.60
CA GLU A 803 -9.54 8.68 11.95
C GLU A 803 -10.34 8.37 13.22
N VAL A 804 -11.32 7.49 13.10
CA VAL A 804 -12.16 7.04 14.22
C VAL A 804 -11.79 5.60 14.56
N SER A 805 -11.06 5.42 15.66
CA SER A 805 -10.77 4.08 16.18
C SER A 805 -11.98 3.55 16.94
N LEU A 806 -12.43 2.35 16.59
CA LEU A 806 -13.52 1.68 17.28
C LEU A 806 -13.02 1.00 18.56
N PRO A 807 -13.89 0.72 19.55
CA PRO A 807 -13.53 -0.09 20.71
C PRO A 807 -13.20 -1.53 20.30
N SER A 808 -12.27 -2.17 21.00
CA SER A 808 -11.89 -3.55 20.68
C SER A 808 -13.11 -4.47 20.65
N GLY A 809 -13.24 -5.26 19.58
CA GLY A 809 -14.38 -6.14 19.33
C GLY A 809 -15.51 -5.55 18.49
N TYR A 810 -15.43 -4.28 18.09
CA TYR A 810 -16.33 -3.65 17.13
C TYR A 810 -15.66 -3.49 15.75
N THR A 811 -16.46 -3.65 14.70
CA THR A 811 -16.07 -3.39 13.30
C THR A 811 -17.09 -2.48 12.63
N ALA A 812 -16.64 -1.61 11.74
CA ALA A 812 -17.49 -0.66 11.03
C ALA A 812 -18.47 -1.36 10.08
N ASP A 813 -19.63 -0.74 9.87
CA ASP A 813 -20.56 -1.10 8.80
C ASP A 813 -20.23 -0.34 7.52
N GLU A 814 -19.66 -1.01 6.52
CA GLU A 814 -19.34 -0.35 5.24
C GLU A 814 -20.57 0.04 4.43
N ASP A 815 -21.71 -0.64 4.64
CA ASP A 815 -22.97 -0.33 3.95
C ASP A 815 -23.50 1.04 4.38
N SER A 816 -23.18 1.48 5.60
CA SER A 816 -23.56 2.79 6.14
C SER A 816 -22.72 3.95 5.58
N PHE A 817 -21.64 3.67 4.84
CA PHE A 817 -20.75 4.72 4.34
C PHE A 817 -21.36 5.58 3.23
N ALA A 818 -22.44 5.12 2.60
CA ALA A 818 -23.18 5.93 1.63
C ALA A 818 -23.64 7.27 2.23
N ASP A 819 -24.14 7.25 3.46
CA ASP A 819 -24.60 8.46 4.16
C ASP A 819 -23.44 9.37 4.53
N ILE A 820 -22.31 8.80 4.93
CA ILE A 820 -21.09 9.56 5.23
C ILE A 820 -20.57 10.26 3.97
N ARG A 821 -20.59 9.58 2.81
CA ARG A 821 -20.18 10.14 1.51
C ARG A 821 -21.13 11.26 1.02
N ASN A 822 -22.36 11.30 1.51
CA ASN A 822 -23.32 12.37 1.20
C ASN A 822 -23.05 13.66 2.00
N ILE A 823 -22.25 13.60 3.08
CA ILE A 823 -21.87 14.78 3.86
C ILE A 823 -21.03 15.71 2.99
N GLU A 824 -21.34 17.01 3.04
CA GLU A 824 -20.61 18.02 2.27
C GLU A 824 -19.11 17.99 2.59
N ARG A 825 -18.30 18.07 1.52
CA ARG A 825 -16.82 18.04 1.55
C ARG A 825 -16.20 16.70 1.95
N VAL A 826 -16.97 15.67 2.29
CA VAL A 826 -16.45 14.30 2.39
C VAL A 826 -16.23 13.74 0.98
N ARG A 827 -15.04 13.17 0.73
CA ARG A 827 -14.66 12.65 -0.59
C ARG A 827 -14.32 11.18 -0.62
N LEU A 828 -13.79 10.66 0.48
CA LEU A 828 -13.45 9.26 0.59
C LEU A 828 -13.72 8.79 2.02
N VAL A 829 -14.16 7.53 2.13
CA VAL A 829 -14.34 6.82 3.39
C VAL A 829 -13.81 5.40 3.16
N GLU A 830 -12.90 4.98 4.01
CA GLU A 830 -12.28 3.66 3.98
C GLU A 830 -12.07 3.11 5.40
N THR A 831 -11.70 1.85 5.50
CA THR A 831 -11.38 1.16 6.75
C THR A 831 -9.92 0.71 6.81
N LYS A 832 -9.38 0.57 8.02
CA LYS A 832 -8.08 -0.08 8.26
C LYS A 832 -8.11 -0.99 9.48
N ASN A 833 -7.09 -1.84 9.62
CA ASN A 833 -6.91 -2.76 10.76
C ASN A 833 -8.08 -3.74 10.95
N GLY A 834 -8.54 -4.39 9.87
CA GLY A 834 -9.69 -5.32 9.93
C GLY A 834 -10.96 -4.60 10.37
N ASP A 835 -11.28 -3.49 9.72
CA ASP A 835 -12.50 -2.69 9.90
C ASP A 835 -12.68 -2.07 11.29
N SER A 836 -11.63 -2.06 12.10
CA SER A 836 -11.63 -1.49 13.45
C SER A 836 -11.32 0.01 13.50
N VAL A 837 -10.94 0.61 12.37
CA VAL A 837 -10.71 2.06 12.25
C VAL A 837 -11.34 2.57 10.97
N VAL A 838 -12.17 3.60 11.07
CA VAL A 838 -12.77 4.31 9.94
C VAL A 838 -11.94 5.55 9.63
N VAL A 839 -11.61 5.77 8.36
CA VAL A 839 -10.82 6.89 7.87
C VAL A 839 -11.68 7.70 6.90
N ILE A 840 -11.89 8.98 7.20
CA ILE A 840 -12.74 9.88 6.43
C ILE A 840 -11.90 11.06 5.93
N TYR A 841 -12.02 11.37 4.64
CA TYR A 841 -11.27 12.41 3.97
C TYR A 841 -12.17 13.61 3.66
N PHE A 842 -11.84 14.75 4.23
CA PHE A 842 -12.47 16.04 3.96
C PHE A 842 -11.62 16.87 3.01
N GLU A 843 -12.24 17.54 2.04
CA GLU A 843 -11.58 18.55 1.21
C GLU A 843 -10.96 19.67 2.05
N ASN A 844 -11.73 20.15 3.01
CA ASN A 844 -11.31 21.03 4.07
C ASN A 844 -12.37 21.04 5.18
N LEU A 845 -12.00 21.61 6.33
CA LEU A 845 -12.91 21.98 7.40
C LEU A 845 -12.82 23.50 7.58
N ALA A 846 -13.96 24.18 7.51
CA ALA A 846 -14.03 25.63 7.68
C ALA A 846 -14.33 26.00 9.13
N LYS A 847 -13.88 27.19 9.55
CA LYS A 847 -14.14 27.70 10.90
C LYS A 847 -15.63 27.95 11.12
N ASN A 848 -16.16 27.47 12.23
CA ASN A 848 -17.57 27.60 12.64
C ASN A 848 -18.53 26.83 11.71
N GLU A 849 -18.04 25.81 11.01
CA GLU A 849 -18.84 24.96 10.15
C GLU A 849 -18.70 23.50 10.60
N GLU A 850 -19.27 23.21 11.77
CA GLU A 850 -19.22 21.88 12.37
C GLU A 850 -19.84 20.83 11.45
N LYS A 851 -19.10 19.75 11.18
CA LYS A 851 -19.56 18.60 10.41
C LYS A 851 -19.70 17.41 11.34
N CYS A 852 -20.91 16.85 11.43
CA CYS A 852 -21.20 15.68 12.26
C CYS A 852 -21.38 14.43 11.40
N ILE A 853 -20.64 13.38 11.76
CA ILE A 853 -20.60 12.12 11.05
C ILE A 853 -21.22 11.05 11.94
N ARG A 854 -22.20 10.32 11.41
CA ARG A 854 -22.76 9.12 12.04
C ARG A 854 -21.96 7.91 11.58
N ILE A 855 -21.45 7.14 12.53
CA ILE A 855 -20.68 5.92 12.28
C ILE A 855 -21.37 4.79 13.01
N GLU A 856 -21.67 3.72 12.26
CA GLU A 856 -22.32 2.52 12.76
C GLU A 856 -21.30 1.38 12.80
N ALA A 857 -21.31 0.62 13.89
CA ALA A 857 -20.36 -0.46 14.11
C ALA A 857 -21.00 -1.60 14.89
N TYR A 858 -20.73 -2.84 14.48
CA TYR A 858 -21.29 -4.02 15.14
C TYR A 858 -20.26 -4.73 16.00
N ARG A 859 -20.72 -5.30 17.11
CA ARG A 859 -19.89 -6.12 18.00
C ARG A 859 -19.66 -7.50 17.35
N THR A 860 -18.49 -7.71 16.77
CA THR A 860 -18.06 -8.99 16.21
C THR A 860 -17.39 -9.89 17.24
N HIS A 861 -16.77 -9.32 18.26
CA HIS A 861 -16.10 -10.06 19.33
C HIS A 861 -16.46 -9.49 20.70
N ALA A 862 -16.62 -10.38 21.69
CA ALA A 862 -17.06 -10.01 23.02
C ALA A 862 -15.88 -9.55 23.89
N VAL A 863 -15.75 -8.24 24.08
CA VAL A 863 -14.70 -7.60 24.90
C VAL A 863 -15.34 -6.70 25.95
N ALA A 864 -14.82 -6.75 27.17
CA ALA A 864 -15.26 -5.96 28.31
C ALA A 864 -14.09 -5.22 28.96
N ASN A 865 -14.44 -4.25 29.81
CA ASN A 865 -13.47 -3.31 30.38
C ASN A 865 -12.60 -2.65 29.29
N GLN A 866 -13.24 -2.34 28.15
CA GLN A 866 -12.57 -1.74 27.00
C GLN A 866 -11.90 -0.44 27.41
N LYS A 867 -10.66 -0.26 26.97
CA LYS A 867 -9.92 0.98 27.20
C LYS A 867 -10.42 2.05 26.24
N PRO A 868 -10.31 3.34 26.60
CA PRO A 868 -10.76 4.44 25.75
C PRO A 868 -10.23 4.33 24.32
N SER A 869 -11.09 4.55 23.33
CA SER A 869 -10.71 4.63 21.93
C SER A 869 -10.53 6.08 21.49
N SER A 870 -9.61 6.29 20.56
CA SER A 870 -9.23 7.61 20.07
C SER A 870 -9.94 7.98 18.77
N VAL A 871 -10.29 9.25 18.66
CA VAL A 871 -10.66 9.92 17.43
C VAL A 871 -9.61 11.00 17.19
N VAL A 872 -9.01 11.00 16.01
CA VAL A 872 -7.95 11.93 15.64
C VAL A 872 -8.34 12.63 14.36
N VAL A 873 -8.27 13.96 14.35
CA VAL A 873 -8.39 14.75 13.12
C VAL A 873 -7.11 15.53 12.92
N TYR A 874 -6.62 15.57 11.68
CA TYR A 874 -5.39 16.29 11.34
C TYR A 874 -5.43 16.86 9.92
N ASP A 875 -4.68 17.94 9.71
CA ASP A 875 -4.40 18.47 8.37
C ASP A 875 -3.38 17.56 7.68
N TYR A 876 -3.68 17.15 6.45
CA TYR A 876 -2.86 16.19 5.71
C TYR A 876 -1.46 16.72 5.39
N TYR A 877 -1.35 18.02 5.12
CA TYR A 877 -0.09 18.63 4.69
C TYR A 877 0.70 19.22 5.86
N ASP A 878 0.04 19.48 6.99
CA ASP A 878 0.69 19.89 8.24
C ASP A 878 0.14 19.08 9.42
N THR A 879 0.72 17.91 9.65
CA THR A 879 0.28 16.98 10.71
C THR A 879 0.48 17.51 12.14
N ASN A 880 1.15 18.67 12.31
CA ASN A 880 1.19 19.36 13.59
C ASN A 880 -0.15 20.03 13.92
N LYS A 881 -0.95 20.37 12.90
CA LYS A 881 -2.33 20.79 13.07
C LYS A 881 -3.21 19.58 13.25
N LYS A 882 -3.53 19.27 14.50
CA LYS A 882 -4.34 18.10 14.84
C LYS A 882 -5.13 18.30 16.12
N ALA A 883 -6.05 17.39 16.36
CA ALA A 883 -6.71 17.22 17.64
C ALA A 883 -7.02 15.76 17.88
N THR A 884 -6.89 15.36 19.14
CA THR A 884 -7.19 14.02 19.63
C THR A 884 -8.27 14.11 20.71
N GLU A 885 -9.31 13.28 20.55
CA GLU A 885 -10.30 13.05 21.60
C GLU A 885 -10.45 11.56 21.90
N TYR A 886 -10.78 11.24 23.15
CA TYR A 886 -10.99 9.87 23.60
C TYR A 886 -12.43 9.68 24.05
N TYR A 887 -13.02 8.56 23.69
CA TYR A 887 -14.34 8.15 24.17
C TYR A 887 -14.28 6.73 24.73
N SER A 888 -15.26 6.41 25.56
CA SER A 888 -15.37 5.09 26.17
C SER A 888 -16.80 4.63 26.15
N ILE A 889 -17.00 3.34 25.92
CA ILE A 889 -18.29 2.70 26.04
C ILE A 889 -18.37 1.93 27.36
N LYS A 890 -19.54 1.89 27.97
CA LYS A 890 -19.76 1.10 29.17
C LYS A 890 -19.97 -0.35 28.74
N SER A 891 -18.99 -1.21 29.03
CA SER A 891 -19.10 -2.66 28.84
C SER A 891 -18.77 -3.34 30.16
N LYS A 892 -19.69 -4.17 30.66
CA LYS A 892 -19.51 -4.97 31.87
C LYS A 892 -19.05 -6.37 31.49
N LEU A 893 -18.34 -7.03 32.40
CA LEU A 893 -17.98 -8.45 32.24
C LEU A 893 -19.20 -9.36 32.05
N CYS A 894 -20.31 -9.02 32.71
CA CYS A 894 -21.59 -9.72 32.54
C CYS A 894 -22.15 -9.64 31.12
N ASP A 895 -21.73 -8.67 30.31
CA ASP A 895 -22.21 -8.50 28.93
C ASP A 895 -21.47 -9.42 27.94
N ILE A 896 -20.40 -10.10 28.41
CA ILE A 896 -19.54 -10.97 27.61
C ILE A 896 -19.35 -12.38 28.20
N CYS A 897 -19.74 -12.62 29.46
CA CYS A 897 -19.64 -13.95 30.04
C CYS A 897 -20.74 -14.88 29.55
N GLU A 898 -20.40 -16.16 29.40
CA GLU A 898 -21.32 -17.20 28.95
C GLU A 898 -21.17 -18.44 29.84
N GLY A 899 -22.21 -19.28 29.90
CA GLY A 899 -22.15 -20.54 30.62
C GLY A 899 -22.10 -20.40 32.15
N ASP A 900 -21.43 -21.34 32.81
CA ASP A 900 -21.43 -21.46 34.28
C ASP A 900 -20.57 -20.38 34.97
N ASP A 901 -19.67 -19.72 34.23
CA ASP A 901 -18.89 -18.56 34.68
C ASP A 901 -19.74 -17.34 35.00
N CYS A 902 -20.91 -17.23 34.36
CA CYS A 902 -21.78 -16.07 34.44
C CYS A 902 -22.84 -16.26 35.54
N LYS A 903 -23.44 -17.46 35.64
CA LYS A 903 -24.66 -17.75 36.43
C LYS A 903 -24.58 -17.53 37.96
N SER A 904 -23.39 -17.39 38.53
CA SER A 904 -23.21 -17.23 39.99
C SER A 904 -22.75 -15.84 40.42
N LYS A 905 -22.27 -15.01 39.47
CA LYS A 905 -21.62 -13.72 39.73
C LYS A 905 -22.21 -12.57 38.90
N CYS A 906 -23.02 -12.91 37.90
CA CYS A 906 -23.97 -12.07 37.17
C CYS A 906 -25.39 -12.65 37.41
#